data_AF-A0ABD1VXB7-F1
#
_entry.id   AF-A0ABD1VXB7-F1
#
_cell.length_a   1.000
_cell.length_b   1.000
_cell.length_c   1.000
_cell.angle_alpha   90.00
_cell.angle_beta   90.00
_cell.angle_gamma   90.00
#
_symmetry.space_group_name_H-M   'P 1'
#
loop_
_entity.id
_entity.type
_entity.pdbx_description
1 polymer ?
#
loop_
_entity_poly.entity_id
_entity_poly.type
_entity_poly.pdbx_seq_one_letter_code
_entity_poly.pdbx_strand_id
1 'polypeptide(L)'
;MPLSTEQKMEDLLTRRNLLSNGLGSTPPMGWNSWNHFACNIDEKTIKRTADSLVSTGLSKLGYIYVNIDDCWAESSRDDKGNLVAKKSTFPSGIKALADYVHSKGLKLGIYSDAGYYTCSKKQPGSLGHEEQDAKTFASWGIDYLKYDNCNNDASRPTLRYPVMTRALMNAGRPIFFSLCEWGDLHPALWGYNVGNSWRTTNDISDNWDSMVSRADQNEVYADLARPGGWNDPDMLEVGNGGMTKDEYIVHFSLWAISKSPLLIGCDVRNTSKDAMEIIANKEVIAVNQDELGVQAKKVRMEGDLEVWAGPLSHYRVAIVLLNRGPWRTSIIAQWDDIGFPPNTAVIARDLWKHKTLGTKFVGNLTATVDSHACKMWNTWNHFGCHFDEKLIRETADALVSTGLSKLGYEYVNMDDCWGEPSRDLKGNLVAMKSKFPSGMKALADYVHSKGLKLGIYSDAGYFTCGKKQPGSLGHEQQDANTFASWGIDFLKYDNCNNDESRPTVRYPVMTKALMNTGRSIFFSLCEWGDMHPALWGYNVGNSWRTTNDIWDNWESMVTIADENEVYADLAKPGGWNDPDMLQVGNGGMTKNEYIVHFSLWAMSKAPLLIGCDVRNMTKDTLEIHGNEEVVAVNQDKLGVQAKKIRTYADMVEVWAGPLSEQRVVVLLLNRGYWKTAVTTHWDDLGLPPNTEVIARDLWEHKTLKRTFVGNLTATVDSHACKMYIFKSVS
;
A
#
# COMPACT_ATOMS: atom_id res chain seq x y z
N MET A 1 -10.52 -38.70 23.13
CA MET A 1 -9.55 -38.61 24.25
C MET A 1 -9.37 -37.12 24.57
N PRO A 2 -9.24 -36.71 25.84
CA PRO A 2 -8.86 -35.32 26.12
C PRO A 2 -7.44 -35.10 25.60
N LEU A 3 -7.20 -33.99 24.90
CA LEU A 3 -5.88 -33.58 24.43
C LEU A 3 -4.88 -33.57 25.59
N SER A 4 -3.66 -34.07 25.34
CA SER A 4 -2.57 -34.02 26.33
C SER A 4 -2.23 -32.57 26.70
N THR A 5 -1.56 -32.36 27.84
CA THR A 5 -1.13 -31.02 28.27
C THR A 5 -0.22 -30.35 27.24
N GLU A 6 0.61 -31.13 26.53
CA GLU A 6 1.41 -30.67 25.39
C GLU A 6 0.54 -30.25 24.20
N GLN A 7 -0.43 -31.09 23.80
CA GLN A 7 -1.35 -30.77 22.70
C GLN A 7 -2.24 -29.56 23.01
N LYS A 8 -2.60 -29.35 24.29
CA LYS A 8 -3.31 -28.15 24.73
C LYS A 8 -2.44 -26.90 24.70
N MET A 9 -1.14 -27.01 24.98
CA MET A 9 -0.20 -25.90 24.82
C MET A 9 0.04 -25.57 23.35
N GLU A 10 0.15 -26.59 22.48
CA GLU A 10 0.25 -26.42 21.02
C GLU A 10 -1.01 -25.76 20.42
N ASP A 11 -2.21 -26.16 20.88
CA ASP A 11 -3.51 -25.58 20.49
C ASP A 11 -3.75 -24.17 21.11
N LEU A 12 -3.10 -23.83 22.23
CA LEU A 12 -3.11 -22.48 22.80
C LEU A 12 -2.14 -21.52 22.08
N LEU A 13 -0.99 -22.02 21.62
CA LEU A 13 0.01 -21.27 20.85
C LEU A 13 -0.48 -20.92 19.43
N THR A 14 -1.38 -21.71 18.86
CA THR A 14 -1.96 -21.48 17.53
C THR A 14 -3.13 -20.50 17.52
N ARG A 15 -3.73 -20.16 18.67
CA ARG A 15 -4.96 -19.33 18.74
C ARG A 15 -4.75 -17.88 19.21
N ARG A 16 -3.56 -17.51 19.67
CA ARG A 16 -3.22 -16.12 20.06
C ARG A 16 -1.77 -15.81 19.69
N ASN A 17 -1.56 -14.72 18.97
CA ASN A 17 -0.22 -14.18 18.75
C ASN A 17 0.39 -13.79 20.11
N LEU A 18 1.49 -14.43 20.52
CA LEU A 18 2.13 -14.15 21.82
C LEU A 18 2.83 -12.79 21.82
N LEU A 19 3.28 -12.31 20.65
CA LEU A 19 3.97 -11.04 20.49
C LEU A 19 3.08 -10.03 19.76
N SER A 20 2.46 -9.13 20.53
CA SER A 20 1.84 -7.92 20.01
C SER A 20 2.47 -6.71 20.69
N ASN A 21 3.72 -6.41 20.32
CA ASN A 21 4.52 -5.35 20.96
C ASN A 21 4.49 -4.01 20.20
N GLY A 22 3.76 -3.93 19.08
CA GLY A 22 3.65 -2.72 18.24
C GLY A 22 4.94 -2.34 17.50
N LEU A 23 5.96 -3.21 17.49
CA LEU A 23 7.22 -3.01 16.78
C LEU A 23 7.26 -3.76 15.45
N GLY A 24 8.19 -3.37 14.57
CA GLY A 24 8.43 -4.08 13.31
C GLY A 24 7.30 -3.96 12.29
N SER A 25 6.53 -2.85 12.30
CA SER A 25 5.53 -2.58 11.24
C SER A 25 6.13 -2.56 9.84
N THR A 26 7.42 -2.25 9.74
CA THR A 26 8.30 -2.47 8.58
C THR A 26 9.57 -3.22 9.04
N PRO A 27 10.35 -3.82 8.12
CA PRO A 27 11.60 -4.50 8.49
C PRO A 27 12.56 -3.56 9.22
N PRO A 28 13.31 -4.03 10.24
CA PRO A 28 14.21 -3.17 11.00
C PRO A 28 15.37 -2.71 10.13
N MET A 29 15.75 -1.43 10.26
CA MET A 29 16.90 -0.83 9.60
C MET A 29 17.92 -0.36 10.62
N GLY A 30 19.19 -0.70 10.41
CA GLY A 30 20.25 -0.34 11.35
C GLY A 30 21.62 -0.84 10.93
N TRP A 31 22.46 -1.09 11.93
CA TRP A 31 23.81 -1.61 11.80
C TRP A 31 24.03 -2.70 12.85
N ASN A 32 24.80 -3.73 12.50
CA ASN A 32 25.23 -4.77 13.43
C ASN A 32 26.76 -4.95 13.35
N SER A 33 27.41 -5.18 14.50
CA SER A 33 28.86 -5.31 14.61
C SER A 33 29.48 -6.57 14.00
N TRP A 34 28.72 -7.64 13.79
CA TRP A 34 29.27 -8.98 13.58
C TRP A 34 30.10 -9.13 12.30
N ASN A 35 29.55 -8.82 11.13
CA ASN A 35 30.17 -9.15 9.84
C ASN A 35 31.59 -8.58 9.69
N HIS A 36 31.83 -7.35 10.18
CA HIS A 36 33.14 -6.71 10.07
C HIS A 36 34.03 -6.92 11.31
N PHE A 37 33.46 -6.84 12.52
CA PHE A 37 34.26 -6.79 13.75
C PHE A 37 34.36 -8.13 14.45
N ALA A 38 33.44 -9.07 14.20
CA ALA A 38 33.26 -10.29 14.99
C ALA A 38 33.34 -9.96 16.50
N CYS A 39 34.23 -10.62 17.24
CA CYS A 39 34.45 -10.37 18.67
C CYS A 39 35.44 -9.24 18.99
N ASN A 40 35.94 -8.49 18.00
CA ASN A 40 36.82 -7.34 18.20
C ASN A 40 36.00 -6.05 18.30
N ILE A 41 35.14 -5.97 19.33
CA ILE A 41 34.21 -4.87 19.54
C ILE A 41 34.41 -4.21 20.91
N ASP A 42 34.26 -2.88 20.95
CA ASP A 42 34.36 -2.08 22.17
C ASP A 42 33.38 -0.89 22.17
N GLU A 43 33.17 -0.30 23.34
CA GLU A 43 32.30 0.85 23.55
C GLU A 43 32.65 2.01 22.62
N LYS A 44 33.94 2.26 22.40
CA LYS A 44 34.42 3.36 21.55
C LYS A 44 34.02 3.15 20.10
N THR A 45 34.08 1.92 19.60
CA THR A 45 33.65 1.55 18.26
C THR A 45 32.15 1.76 18.12
N ILE A 46 31.33 1.28 19.07
CA ILE A 46 29.88 1.47 19.03
C ILE A 46 29.50 2.96 19.05
N LYS A 47 30.12 3.78 19.92
CA LYS A 47 29.87 5.23 19.96
C LYS A 47 30.22 5.92 18.64
N ARG A 48 31.37 5.57 18.04
CA ARG A 48 31.79 6.12 16.74
C ARG A 48 30.88 5.68 15.60
N THR A 49 30.43 4.43 15.60
CA THR A 49 29.44 3.93 14.64
C THR A 49 28.14 4.71 14.75
N ALA A 50 27.63 4.93 15.97
CA ALA A 50 26.44 5.76 16.20
C ALA A 50 26.63 7.20 15.68
N ASP A 51 27.78 7.82 15.96
CA ASP A 51 28.11 9.14 15.42
C ASP A 51 28.19 9.16 13.88
N SER A 52 28.72 8.08 13.27
CA SER A 52 28.78 7.93 11.82
C SER A 52 27.41 7.75 11.18
N LEU A 53 26.50 6.97 11.75
CA LEU A 53 25.12 6.85 11.25
C LEU A 53 24.38 8.20 11.25
N VAL A 54 24.65 9.06 12.24
CA VAL A 54 24.11 10.42 12.26
C VAL A 54 24.80 11.32 11.26
N SER A 55 26.13 11.38 11.27
CA SER A 55 26.90 12.36 10.49
C SER A 55 26.88 12.09 8.98
N THR A 56 26.78 10.82 8.56
CA THR A 56 26.60 10.41 7.16
C THR A 56 25.16 10.62 6.65
N GLY A 57 24.20 10.81 7.57
CA GLY A 57 22.79 10.94 7.24
C GLY A 57 22.02 9.62 7.11
N LEU A 58 22.66 8.46 7.28
CA LEU A 58 22.01 7.14 7.23
C LEU A 58 20.85 7.02 8.22
N SER A 59 21.00 7.57 9.42
CA SER A 59 19.90 7.63 10.41
C SER A 59 18.64 8.33 9.89
N LYS A 60 18.77 9.38 9.07
CA LYS A 60 17.64 10.08 8.44
C LYS A 60 16.98 9.26 7.33
N LEU A 61 17.65 8.21 6.85
CA LEU A 61 17.11 7.26 5.89
C LEU A 61 16.39 6.09 6.57
N GLY A 62 16.44 5.99 7.89
CA GLY A 62 15.78 4.95 8.68
C GLY A 62 16.73 4.01 9.42
N TYR A 63 18.05 4.07 9.19
CA TYR A 63 19.03 3.24 9.89
C TYR A 63 19.21 3.68 11.35
N ILE A 64 18.30 3.23 12.23
CA ILE A 64 18.21 3.72 13.61
C ILE A 64 18.71 2.72 14.66
N TYR A 65 18.78 1.42 14.36
CA TYR A 65 19.28 0.42 15.30
C TYR A 65 20.81 0.33 15.25
N VAL A 66 21.47 0.39 16.41
CA VAL A 66 22.90 0.14 16.60
C VAL A 66 23.03 -1.13 17.43
N ASN A 67 23.19 -2.27 16.76
CA ASN A 67 23.14 -3.58 17.40
C ASN A 67 24.54 -4.06 17.75
N ILE A 68 24.75 -4.33 19.04
CA ILE A 68 25.95 -5.01 19.54
C ILE A 68 25.69 -6.52 19.41
N ASP A 69 26.57 -7.21 18.69
CA ASP A 69 26.53 -8.67 18.57
C ASP A 69 27.31 -9.36 19.70
N ASP A 70 27.74 -10.61 19.54
CA ASP A 70 28.45 -11.37 20.58
C ASP A 70 29.71 -10.66 21.15
N CYS A 71 30.22 -11.15 22.28
CA CYS A 71 31.46 -10.73 22.93
C CYS A 71 31.46 -9.37 23.66
N TRP A 72 30.29 -8.89 24.11
CA TRP A 72 30.14 -7.65 24.87
C TRP A 72 30.21 -7.81 26.41
N ALA A 73 29.93 -9.00 26.94
CA ALA A 73 29.83 -9.27 28.38
C ALA A 73 31.07 -9.98 28.95
N GLU A 74 31.18 -9.97 30.28
CA GLU A 74 32.14 -10.81 31.02
C GLU A 74 31.82 -12.30 30.83
N SER A 75 32.82 -13.15 31.04
CA SER A 75 32.67 -14.61 30.91
C SER A 75 31.77 -15.24 31.97
N SER A 76 31.39 -14.49 33.00
CA SER A 76 30.59 -14.97 34.12
C SER A 76 29.61 -13.91 34.58
N ARG A 77 28.45 -14.36 35.07
CA ARG A 77 27.46 -13.52 35.76
C ARG A 77 28.03 -13.05 37.10
N ASP A 78 27.47 -11.97 37.64
CA ASP A 78 27.76 -11.56 39.02
C ASP A 78 27.15 -12.53 40.06
N ASP A 79 27.45 -12.32 41.35
CA ASP A 79 26.95 -13.14 42.45
C ASP A 79 25.42 -13.15 42.59
N LYS A 80 24.71 -12.24 41.90
CA LYS A 80 23.25 -12.16 41.85
C LYS A 80 22.67 -12.78 40.56
N GLY A 81 23.52 -13.36 39.72
CA GLY A 81 23.12 -13.95 38.44
C GLY A 81 22.91 -12.96 37.30
N ASN A 82 23.30 -11.68 37.44
CA ASN A 82 23.13 -10.70 36.37
C ASN A 82 24.25 -10.80 35.32
N LEU A 83 23.92 -10.52 34.07
CA LEU A 83 24.92 -10.26 33.02
C LEU A 83 25.74 -9.00 33.37
N VAL A 84 27.04 -9.05 33.14
CA VAL A 84 27.98 -7.96 33.44
C VAL A 84 28.67 -7.52 32.15
N ALA A 85 28.65 -6.22 31.86
CA ALA A 85 29.39 -5.67 30.73
C ALA A 85 30.90 -5.89 30.91
N LYS A 86 31.61 -6.29 29.85
CA LYS A 86 33.04 -6.58 29.94
C LYS A 86 33.83 -5.32 30.24
N LYS A 87 34.44 -5.19 31.42
CA LYS A 87 35.07 -3.94 31.88
C LYS A 87 36.21 -3.46 30.98
N SER A 88 36.90 -4.38 30.31
CA SER A 88 38.03 -4.03 29.43
C SER A 88 37.59 -3.37 28.12
N THR A 89 36.38 -3.66 27.62
CA THR A 89 35.89 -3.17 26.31
C THR A 89 34.64 -2.30 26.43
N PHE A 90 33.85 -2.46 27.48
CA PHE A 90 32.66 -1.67 27.84
C PHE A 90 32.78 -1.09 29.27
N PRO A 91 33.82 -0.28 29.56
CA PRO A 91 34.14 0.18 30.91
C PRO A 91 33.03 1.03 31.55
N SER A 92 32.22 1.72 30.76
CA SER A 92 31.10 2.55 31.26
C SER A 92 29.83 1.75 31.54
N GLY A 93 29.77 0.47 31.16
CA GLY A 93 28.57 -0.36 31.21
C GLY A 93 27.56 -0.09 30.08
N ILE A 94 26.66 -1.04 29.85
CA ILE A 94 25.72 -0.99 28.72
C ILE A 94 24.67 0.11 28.84
N LYS A 95 24.18 0.42 30.06
CA LYS A 95 23.25 1.53 30.27
C LYS A 95 23.83 2.86 29.79
N ALA A 96 25.06 3.19 30.17
CA ALA A 96 25.70 4.43 29.73
C ALA A 96 25.88 4.49 28.20
N LEU A 97 26.11 3.34 27.56
CA LEU A 97 26.17 3.23 26.11
C LEU A 97 24.80 3.41 25.45
N ALA A 98 23.73 2.83 26.02
CA ALA A 98 22.36 3.02 25.56
C ALA A 98 21.96 4.49 25.65
N ASP A 99 22.20 5.14 26.79
CA ASP A 99 21.94 6.57 27.00
C ASP A 99 22.69 7.43 25.96
N TYR A 100 23.94 7.06 25.62
CA TYR A 100 24.69 7.73 24.56
C TYR A 100 24.01 7.56 23.19
N VAL A 101 23.65 6.34 22.81
CA VAL A 101 23.01 6.06 21.51
C VAL A 101 21.63 6.73 21.42
N HIS A 102 20.84 6.71 22.50
CA HIS A 102 19.56 7.42 22.57
C HIS A 102 19.72 8.93 22.46
N SER A 103 20.77 9.51 23.04
CA SER A 103 21.06 10.96 22.89
C SER A 103 21.30 11.40 21.44
N LYS A 104 21.59 10.45 20.54
CA LYS A 104 21.76 10.65 19.10
C LYS A 104 20.47 10.44 18.30
N GLY A 105 19.36 10.14 18.97
CA GLY A 105 18.09 9.77 18.32
C GLY A 105 18.08 8.37 17.73
N LEU A 106 19.03 7.51 18.12
CA LEU A 106 19.15 6.13 17.67
C LEU A 106 18.64 5.16 18.76
N LYS A 107 18.60 3.88 18.43
CA LYS A 107 18.19 2.77 19.30
C LYS A 107 19.35 1.80 19.49
N LEU A 108 19.54 1.27 20.70
CA LEU A 108 20.62 0.31 20.98
C LEU A 108 20.08 -1.12 21.02
N GLY A 109 20.70 -2.00 20.24
CA GLY A 109 20.45 -3.44 20.30
C GLY A 109 21.55 -4.19 21.03
N ILE A 110 21.19 -5.36 21.56
CA ILE A 110 22.10 -6.28 22.23
C ILE A 110 21.91 -7.72 21.73
N TYR A 111 22.84 -8.58 22.10
CA TYR A 111 22.87 -9.98 21.73
C TYR A 111 22.90 -10.90 22.96
N SER A 112 22.18 -12.01 22.89
CA SER A 112 22.31 -13.14 23.80
C SER A 112 21.94 -14.44 23.06
N ASP A 113 21.82 -15.52 23.80
CA ASP A 113 21.62 -16.87 23.27
C ASP A 113 20.53 -17.60 24.06
N ALA A 114 19.68 -18.36 23.35
CA ALA A 114 18.77 -19.35 23.89
C ALA A 114 19.50 -20.62 24.37
N GLY A 115 20.63 -20.45 25.06
CA GLY A 115 21.52 -21.49 25.54
C GLY A 115 22.29 -21.03 26.77
N TYR A 116 23.17 -21.88 27.30
CA TYR A 116 23.94 -21.58 28.51
C TYR A 116 25.08 -20.59 28.25
N TYR A 117 25.60 -20.56 27.03
CA TYR A 117 26.67 -19.67 26.57
C TYR A 117 26.35 -19.20 25.16
N THR A 118 26.81 -18.01 24.80
CA THR A 118 26.72 -17.54 23.40
C THR A 118 27.57 -18.39 22.46
N CYS A 119 27.36 -18.24 21.15
CA CYS A 119 28.09 -19.01 20.12
C CYS A 119 29.62 -18.93 20.26
N SER A 120 30.18 -17.77 20.63
CA SER A 120 31.63 -17.64 20.88
C SER A 120 32.11 -18.34 22.16
N LYS A 121 31.20 -18.74 23.05
CA LYS A 121 31.45 -19.24 24.42
C LYS A 121 32.21 -18.25 25.31
N LYS A 122 32.26 -16.96 24.95
CA LYS A 122 32.99 -15.94 25.72
C LYS A 122 32.12 -15.22 26.76
N GLN A 123 30.81 -15.42 26.73
CA GLN A 123 29.86 -14.87 27.70
C GLN A 123 28.68 -15.82 27.94
N PRO A 124 27.96 -15.70 29.07
CA PRO A 124 26.75 -16.47 29.33
C PRO A 124 25.64 -16.18 28.31
N GLY A 125 24.88 -17.23 27.96
CA GLY A 125 23.57 -17.11 27.33
C GLY A 125 22.47 -16.92 28.38
N SER A 126 21.22 -16.79 27.95
CA SER A 126 20.09 -16.46 28.84
C SER A 126 19.19 -17.65 29.18
N LEU A 127 19.53 -18.89 28.77
CA LEU A 127 18.73 -20.07 29.11
C LEU A 127 18.63 -20.25 30.63
N GLY A 128 17.41 -20.26 31.16
CA GLY A 128 17.11 -20.32 32.60
C GLY A 128 17.23 -18.98 33.35
N HIS A 129 17.61 -17.89 32.66
CA HIS A 129 17.72 -16.54 33.19
C HIS A 129 16.86 -15.53 32.40
N GLU A 130 15.94 -15.98 31.56
CA GLU A 130 15.27 -15.16 30.56
C GLU A 130 14.53 -13.96 31.17
N GLU A 131 13.78 -14.18 32.27
CA GLU A 131 13.05 -13.10 32.96
C GLU A 131 14.00 -12.08 33.61
N GLN A 132 15.11 -12.56 34.19
CA GLN A 132 16.13 -11.70 34.81
C GLN A 132 16.86 -10.87 33.76
N ASP A 133 17.25 -11.50 32.66
CA ASP A 133 18.00 -10.85 31.59
C ASP A 133 17.12 -9.89 30.80
N ALA A 134 15.86 -10.24 30.51
CA ALA A 134 14.91 -9.32 29.89
C ALA A 134 14.69 -8.06 30.73
N LYS A 135 14.53 -8.19 32.05
CA LYS A 135 14.46 -7.04 32.97
C LYS A 135 15.75 -6.24 32.99
N THR A 136 16.90 -6.91 32.92
CA THR A 136 18.21 -6.26 32.85
C THR A 136 18.32 -5.43 31.57
N PHE A 137 18.00 -5.99 30.40
CA PHE A 137 18.00 -5.31 29.12
C PHE A 137 17.05 -4.10 29.12
N ALA A 138 15.84 -4.26 29.64
CA ALA A 138 14.88 -3.15 29.78
C ALA A 138 15.42 -2.03 30.69
N SER A 139 16.04 -2.39 31.83
CA SER A 139 16.63 -1.42 32.76
C SER A 139 17.82 -0.65 32.17
N TRP A 140 18.55 -1.30 31.27
CA TRP A 140 19.63 -0.69 30.50
C TRP A 140 19.14 0.16 29.33
N GLY A 141 17.85 0.10 28.99
CA GLY A 141 17.29 0.86 27.87
C GLY A 141 17.51 0.20 26.50
N ILE A 142 17.75 -1.11 26.46
CA ILE A 142 17.85 -1.84 25.18
C ILE A 142 16.53 -1.75 24.39
N ASP A 143 16.65 -1.65 23.07
CA ASP A 143 15.54 -1.52 22.12
C ASP A 143 15.39 -2.74 21.20
N TYR A 144 16.43 -3.56 21.09
CA TYR A 144 16.49 -4.70 20.18
C TYR A 144 17.30 -5.84 20.83
N LEU A 145 16.81 -7.07 20.74
CA LEU A 145 17.52 -8.28 21.15
C LEU A 145 17.65 -9.23 19.95
N LYS A 146 18.88 -9.53 19.53
CA LYS A 146 19.22 -10.71 18.73
C LYS A 146 19.43 -11.88 19.69
N TYR A 147 18.74 -13.00 19.46
CA TYR A 147 18.75 -14.14 20.37
C TYR A 147 19.10 -15.41 19.60
N ASP A 148 20.30 -15.92 19.86
CA ASP A 148 20.93 -17.00 19.12
C ASP A 148 20.55 -18.40 19.63
N ASN A 149 21.10 -19.46 19.03
CA ASN A 149 20.68 -20.84 19.26
C ASN A 149 21.82 -21.81 19.66
N CYS A 150 23.01 -21.32 20.04
CA CYS A 150 24.13 -22.18 20.42
C CYS A 150 24.05 -22.73 21.85
N ASN A 151 24.88 -23.72 22.19
CA ASN A 151 25.08 -24.23 23.57
C ASN A 151 23.81 -24.45 24.41
N ASN A 152 22.73 -24.89 23.77
CA ASN A 152 21.46 -25.19 24.41
C ASN A 152 21.47 -26.60 25.05
N ASP A 153 20.40 -26.94 25.77
CA ASP A 153 20.18 -28.23 26.43
C ASP A 153 19.58 -29.31 25.50
N ALA A 154 19.77 -29.15 24.19
CA ALA A 154 19.13 -29.93 23.11
C ALA A 154 17.60 -29.79 23.02
N SER A 155 16.99 -28.89 23.80
CA SER A 155 15.57 -28.57 23.62
C SER A 155 15.34 -27.77 22.34
N ARG A 156 14.16 -27.98 21.74
CA ARG A 156 13.79 -27.39 20.45
C ARG A 156 13.64 -25.87 20.55
N PRO A 157 14.00 -25.10 19.51
CA PRO A 157 13.81 -23.65 19.49
C PRO A 157 12.34 -23.24 19.71
N THR A 158 11.39 -24.04 19.23
CA THR A 158 9.95 -23.84 19.46
C THR A 158 9.53 -23.88 20.94
N LEU A 159 10.38 -24.39 21.84
CA LEU A 159 10.15 -24.36 23.29
C LEU A 159 10.91 -23.21 23.96
N ARG A 160 12.17 -22.97 23.57
CA ARG A 160 13.04 -21.98 24.22
C ARG A 160 12.67 -20.54 23.88
N TYR A 161 12.43 -20.24 22.60
CA TYR A 161 12.17 -18.86 22.16
C TYR A 161 10.90 -18.25 22.77
N PRO A 162 9.76 -18.97 22.89
CA PRO A 162 8.57 -18.44 23.57
C PRO A 162 8.76 -18.10 25.06
N VAL A 163 9.77 -18.67 25.73
CA VAL A 163 10.13 -18.27 27.11
C VAL A 163 10.68 -16.85 27.11
N MET A 164 11.63 -16.55 26.23
CA MET A 164 12.19 -15.21 26.09
C MET A 164 11.15 -14.20 25.58
N THR A 165 10.26 -14.57 24.65
CA THR A 165 9.13 -13.71 24.23
C THR A 165 8.32 -13.21 25.43
N ARG A 166 7.92 -14.12 26.32
CA ARG A 166 7.14 -13.77 27.52
C ARG A 166 7.95 -12.91 28.49
N ALA A 167 9.25 -13.21 28.65
CA ALA A 167 10.13 -12.42 29.48
C ALA A 167 10.24 -10.97 28.98
N LEU A 168 10.44 -10.76 27.67
CA LEU A 168 10.50 -9.44 27.05
C LEU A 168 9.18 -8.67 27.18
N MET A 169 8.04 -9.33 26.96
CA MET A 169 6.72 -8.71 27.13
C MET A 169 6.46 -8.25 28.58
N ASN A 170 7.03 -8.95 29.56
CA ASN A 170 6.89 -8.62 30.98
C ASN A 170 7.98 -7.65 31.50
N ALA A 171 8.96 -7.29 30.68
CA ALA A 171 10.10 -6.48 31.11
C ALA A 171 9.78 -4.98 31.28
N GLY A 172 8.59 -4.53 30.84
CA GLY A 172 8.12 -3.15 31.00
C GLY A 172 8.66 -2.15 29.97
N ARG A 173 9.44 -2.60 28.98
CA ARG A 173 9.90 -1.84 27.82
C ARG A 173 9.73 -2.68 26.55
N PRO A 174 9.10 -2.18 25.48
CA PRO A 174 9.09 -2.88 24.19
C PRO A 174 10.51 -3.04 23.64
N ILE A 175 10.90 -4.29 23.35
CA ILE A 175 12.19 -4.65 22.76
C ILE A 175 11.90 -5.43 21.48
N PHE A 176 12.48 -5.03 20.35
CA PHE A 176 12.39 -5.77 19.09
C PHE A 176 13.07 -7.11 19.27
N PHE A 177 12.39 -8.21 18.95
CA PHE A 177 12.92 -9.56 19.19
C PHE A 177 13.27 -10.27 17.87
N SER A 178 14.56 -10.47 17.64
CA SER A 178 15.10 -11.16 16.46
C SER A 178 15.59 -12.56 16.82
N LEU A 179 14.96 -13.57 16.22
CA LEU A 179 15.28 -14.98 16.41
C LEU A 179 16.42 -15.37 15.48
N CYS A 180 17.47 -16.00 16.03
CA CYS A 180 18.64 -16.43 15.28
C CYS A 180 18.87 -17.93 15.49
N GLU A 181 18.03 -18.76 14.89
CA GLU A 181 18.14 -20.23 14.95
C GLU A 181 18.52 -20.89 13.61
N TRP A 182 18.90 -20.07 12.63
CA TRP A 182 19.49 -20.46 11.35
C TRP A 182 18.58 -21.25 10.39
N GLY A 183 17.26 -21.15 10.55
CA GLY A 183 16.26 -21.93 9.83
C GLY A 183 15.87 -23.25 10.50
N ASP A 184 16.37 -23.54 11.72
CA ASP A 184 16.19 -24.83 12.40
C ASP A 184 14.74 -25.09 12.82
N LEU A 185 14.09 -26.05 12.15
CA LEU A 185 12.64 -26.29 12.26
C LEU A 185 11.78 -25.16 11.66
N HIS A 186 12.25 -24.50 10.60
CA HIS A 186 11.46 -23.63 9.73
C HIS A 186 10.76 -22.48 10.49
N PRO A 187 11.52 -21.52 11.05
CA PRO A 187 10.97 -20.46 11.90
C PRO A 187 9.93 -19.59 11.21
N ALA A 188 9.89 -19.51 9.89
CA ALA A 188 8.81 -18.80 9.21
C ALA A 188 7.41 -19.37 9.52
N LEU A 189 7.30 -20.65 9.86
CA LEU A 189 6.02 -21.29 10.19
C LEU A 189 5.51 -20.96 11.60
N TRP A 190 6.36 -20.50 12.51
CA TRP A 190 6.01 -20.31 13.93
C TRP A 190 6.52 -19.02 14.56
N GLY A 191 7.58 -18.43 14.02
CA GLY A 191 8.30 -17.26 14.51
C GLY A 191 7.44 -16.00 14.59
N TYR A 192 6.42 -15.87 13.73
CA TYR A 192 5.51 -14.72 13.76
C TYR A 192 4.72 -14.56 15.07
N ASN A 193 4.51 -15.66 15.80
CA ASN A 193 3.85 -15.61 17.11
C ASN A 193 4.85 -15.26 18.22
N VAL A 194 6.15 -15.31 17.94
CA VAL A 194 7.21 -15.37 18.94
C VAL A 194 8.11 -14.14 18.88
N GLY A 195 8.45 -13.66 17.68
CA GLY A 195 9.39 -12.57 17.44
C GLY A 195 8.96 -11.62 16.32
N ASN A 196 9.75 -10.55 16.15
CA ASN A 196 9.55 -9.56 15.11
C ASN A 196 10.32 -9.87 13.81
N SER A 197 11.38 -10.69 13.90
CA SER A 197 12.05 -11.29 12.74
C SER A 197 12.66 -12.63 13.13
N TRP A 198 12.96 -13.47 12.13
CA TRP A 198 13.60 -14.76 12.32
C TRP A 198 14.54 -15.11 11.18
N ARG A 199 15.75 -15.53 11.54
CA ARG A 199 16.76 -16.02 10.60
C ARG A 199 16.22 -17.25 9.87
N THR A 200 16.21 -17.22 8.54
CA THR A 200 15.73 -18.34 7.71
C THR A 200 16.85 -19.29 7.28
N THR A 201 18.10 -18.91 7.54
CA THR A 201 19.30 -19.56 6.99
C THR A 201 20.48 -19.53 7.94
N ASN A 202 21.49 -20.39 7.70
CA ASN A 202 22.86 -20.20 8.24
C ASN A 202 23.45 -18.84 7.85
N ASP A 203 24.56 -18.49 8.51
CA ASP A 203 25.22 -17.19 8.36
C ASP A 203 25.60 -16.87 6.91
N ILE A 204 25.44 -15.61 6.54
CA ILE A 204 25.97 -15.04 5.31
C ILE A 204 27.49 -14.86 5.41
N SER A 205 28.14 -14.85 4.24
CA SER A 205 29.54 -14.46 4.10
C SER A 205 29.65 -13.47 2.94
N ASP A 206 30.63 -12.58 2.99
CA ASP A 206 30.91 -11.58 1.96
C ASP A 206 31.47 -12.18 0.65
N ASN A 207 30.66 -12.98 -0.03
CA ASN A 207 30.89 -13.49 -1.38
C ASN A 207 29.56 -13.77 -2.08
N TRP A 208 29.60 -13.77 -3.41
CA TRP A 208 28.45 -13.94 -4.28
C TRP A 208 27.62 -15.20 -3.97
N ASP A 209 28.27 -16.36 -3.90
CA ASP A 209 27.58 -17.65 -3.74
C ASP A 209 26.83 -17.72 -2.40
N SER A 210 27.45 -17.24 -1.32
CA SER A 210 26.82 -17.17 -0.01
C SER A 210 25.60 -16.25 -0.06
N MET A 211 25.77 -15.01 -0.53
CA MET A 211 24.70 -14.00 -0.62
C MET A 211 23.49 -14.50 -1.41
N VAL A 212 23.70 -15.05 -2.62
CA VAL A 212 22.60 -15.53 -3.45
C VAL A 212 21.95 -16.77 -2.83
N SER A 213 22.73 -17.68 -2.23
CA SER A 213 22.15 -18.85 -1.56
C SER A 213 21.26 -18.47 -0.37
N ARG A 214 21.57 -17.38 0.35
CA ARG A 214 20.73 -16.88 1.45
C ARG A 214 19.41 -16.33 0.92
N ALA A 215 19.46 -15.55 -0.16
CA ALA A 215 18.27 -15.03 -0.83
C ALA A 215 17.35 -16.16 -1.30
N ASP A 216 17.92 -17.20 -1.95
CA ASP A 216 17.17 -18.36 -2.46
C ASP A 216 16.46 -19.14 -1.34
N GLN A 217 17.14 -19.40 -0.21
CA GLN A 217 16.52 -20.12 0.92
C GLN A 217 15.44 -19.29 1.64
N ASN A 218 15.61 -17.97 1.70
CA ASN A 218 14.67 -17.08 2.34
C ASN A 218 13.40 -16.88 1.52
N GLU A 219 13.52 -16.90 0.18
CA GLU A 219 12.41 -16.71 -0.75
C GLU A 219 11.31 -17.76 -0.62
N VAL A 220 11.67 -18.99 -0.26
CA VAL A 220 10.72 -20.11 -0.02
C VAL A 220 9.64 -19.74 1.00
N TYR A 221 9.91 -18.77 1.89
CA TYR A 221 8.99 -18.33 2.93
C TYR A 221 8.29 -16.99 2.63
N ALA A 222 8.36 -16.50 1.39
CA ALA A 222 7.86 -15.17 1.02
C ALA A 222 6.41 -14.90 1.48
N ASP A 223 5.52 -15.89 1.34
CA ASP A 223 4.10 -15.76 1.70
C ASP A 223 3.85 -15.63 3.22
N LEU A 224 4.88 -15.78 4.07
CA LEU A 224 4.77 -15.75 5.53
C LEU A 224 5.23 -14.43 6.16
N ALA A 225 6.05 -13.64 5.45
CA ALA A 225 6.45 -12.31 5.92
C ALA A 225 5.26 -11.34 5.87
N ARG A 226 5.16 -10.49 6.89
CA ARG A 226 4.07 -9.50 7.04
C ARG A 226 4.43 -8.43 8.06
N PRO A 227 3.71 -7.29 8.11
CA PRO A 227 3.88 -6.30 9.17
C PRO A 227 3.91 -6.93 10.57
N GLY A 228 4.99 -6.67 11.29
CA GLY A 228 5.25 -7.22 12.62
C GLY A 228 6.11 -8.49 12.66
N GLY A 229 6.35 -9.17 11.53
CA GLY A 229 7.10 -10.44 11.46
C GLY A 229 7.79 -10.67 10.11
N TRP A 230 9.12 -10.65 10.10
CA TRP A 230 9.93 -10.65 8.88
C TRP A 230 10.87 -11.85 8.77
N ASN A 231 10.93 -12.45 7.57
CA ASN A 231 11.98 -13.40 7.23
C ASN A 231 13.33 -12.68 7.15
N ASP A 232 14.36 -13.25 7.79
CA ASP A 232 15.69 -12.66 7.88
C ASP A 232 16.74 -13.54 7.17
N PRO A 233 17.17 -13.19 5.94
CA PRO A 233 18.27 -13.85 5.24
C PRO A 233 19.67 -13.48 5.75
N ASP A 234 19.76 -12.85 6.93
CA ASP A 234 20.96 -12.38 7.62
C ASP A 234 21.41 -10.95 7.23
N MET A 235 22.45 -10.46 7.90
CA MET A 235 22.94 -9.08 7.82
C MET A 235 23.54 -8.70 6.45
N LEU A 236 23.56 -7.40 6.12
CA LEU A 236 24.11 -6.90 4.86
C LEU A 236 25.64 -6.94 4.86
N GLU A 237 26.21 -7.48 3.77
CA GLU A 237 27.67 -7.49 3.52
C GLU A 237 28.16 -6.31 2.68
N VAL A 238 27.23 -5.42 2.31
CA VAL A 238 27.51 -4.26 1.45
C VAL A 238 28.67 -3.42 2.01
N GLY A 239 29.78 -3.41 1.27
CA GLY A 239 30.98 -2.62 1.60
C GLY A 239 32.04 -3.33 2.43
N ASN A 240 31.96 -4.65 2.65
CA ASN A 240 33.01 -5.42 3.35
C ASN A 240 34.21 -5.82 2.48
N GLY A 241 34.10 -5.72 1.14
CA GLY A 241 35.20 -5.78 0.18
C GLY A 241 35.35 -7.10 -0.57
N GLY A 242 34.55 -8.13 -0.27
CA GLY A 242 34.58 -9.45 -0.89
C GLY A 242 33.73 -9.60 -2.15
N MET A 243 32.86 -8.62 -2.45
CA MET A 243 32.05 -8.57 -3.68
C MET A 243 32.28 -7.29 -4.47
N THR A 244 31.97 -7.35 -5.77
CA THR A 244 31.99 -6.18 -6.67
C THR A 244 30.85 -5.21 -6.37
N LYS A 245 30.91 -3.99 -6.92
CA LYS A 245 29.83 -3.00 -6.78
C LYS A 245 28.50 -3.54 -7.29
N ASP A 246 28.49 -4.19 -8.45
CA ASP A 246 27.27 -4.72 -9.06
C ASP A 246 26.68 -5.87 -8.22
N GLU A 247 27.53 -6.73 -7.66
CA GLU A 247 27.11 -7.78 -6.73
C GLU A 247 26.53 -7.21 -5.43
N TYR A 248 27.08 -6.11 -4.91
CA TYR A 248 26.48 -5.40 -3.77
C TYR A 248 25.16 -4.69 -4.11
N ILE A 249 25.01 -4.22 -5.36
CA ILE A 249 23.72 -3.70 -5.87
C ILE A 249 22.69 -4.84 -5.90
N VAL A 250 23.08 -6.05 -6.35
CA VAL A 250 22.22 -7.24 -6.28
C VAL A 250 21.85 -7.57 -4.83
N HIS A 251 22.83 -7.64 -3.94
CA HIS A 251 22.62 -7.90 -2.51
C HIS A 251 21.54 -6.98 -1.93
N PHE A 252 21.75 -5.67 -2.05
CA PHE A 252 20.83 -4.69 -1.51
C PHE A 252 19.44 -4.75 -2.16
N SER A 253 19.37 -5.02 -3.47
CA SER A 253 18.10 -5.16 -4.19
C SER A 253 17.31 -6.39 -3.75
N LEU A 254 17.97 -7.54 -3.55
CA LEU A 254 17.33 -8.78 -3.10
C LEU A 254 16.84 -8.66 -1.65
N TRP A 255 17.62 -8.05 -0.76
CA TRP A 255 17.17 -7.77 0.61
C TRP A 255 16.00 -6.79 0.63
N ALA A 256 16.04 -5.76 -0.21
CA ALA A 256 14.99 -4.77 -0.28
C ALA A 256 13.67 -5.37 -0.80
N ILE A 257 13.71 -6.09 -1.91
CA ILE A 257 12.51 -6.70 -2.50
C ILE A 257 11.94 -7.80 -1.58
N SER A 258 12.79 -8.46 -0.80
CA SER A 258 12.40 -9.53 0.13
C SER A 258 11.80 -9.03 1.45
N LYS A 259 11.72 -7.72 1.69
CA LYS A 259 11.36 -7.12 3.01
C LYS A 259 12.22 -7.67 4.15
N SER A 260 13.49 -7.91 3.86
CA SER A 260 14.47 -8.35 4.86
C SER A 260 14.88 -7.20 5.79
N PRO A 261 15.32 -7.49 7.02
CA PRO A 261 16.09 -6.53 7.82
C PRO A 261 17.23 -5.89 7.01
N LEU A 262 17.34 -4.56 7.02
CA LEU A 262 18.48 -3.84 6.43
C LEU A 262 19.47 -3.47 7.53
N LEU A 263 20.19 -4.48 8.04
CA LEU A 263 21.23 -4.31 9.05
C LEU A 263 22.59 -4.23 8.36
N ILE A 264 23.18 -3.03 8.27
CA ILE A 264 24.50 -2.80 7.70
C ILE A 264 25.56 -3.56 8.52
N GLY A 265 26.37 -4.38 7.86
CA GLY A 265 27.44 -5.15 8.49
C GLY A 265 28.86 -4.60 8.31
N CYS A 266 29.07 -3.56 7.50
CA CYS A 266 30.39 -2.96 7.25
C CYS A 266 30.78 -1.87 8.26
N ASP A 267 32.04 -1.44 8.24
CA ASP A 267 32.49 -0.30 9.05
C ASP A 267 31.99 1.05 8.48
N VAL A 268 30.86 1.52 8.99
CA VAL A 268 30.25 2.81 8.59
C VAL A 268 31.09 4.05 8.92
N ARG A 269 32.17 3.89 9.69
CA ARG A 269 33.12 4.98 9.99
C ARG A 269 34.04 5.26 8.80
N ASN A 270 34.17 4.30 7.89
CA ASN A 270 35.05 4.38 6.72
C ASN A 270 34.44 3.67 5.51
N THR A 271 33.20 4.03 5.15
CA THR A 271 32.50 3.47 3.99
C THR A 271 33.05 4.04 2.68
N SER A 272 33.25 3.18 1.67
CA SER A 272 33.56 3.63 0.32
C SER A 272 32.40 4.43 -0.29
N LYS A 273 32.68 5.25 -1.31
CA LYS A 273 31.62 5.99 -2.01
C LYS A 273 30.60 5.05 -2.66
N ASP A 274 31.07 3.95 -3.22
CA ASP A 274 30.21 2.96 -3.87
C ASP A 274 29.28 2.27 -2.86
N ALA A 275 29.81 1.83 -1.72
CA ALA A 275 28.98 1.22 -0.68
C ALA A 275 27.98 2.24 -0.10
N MET A 276 28.40 3.49 0.09
CA MET A 276 27.51 4.56 0.55
C MET A 276 26.38 4.86 -0.45
N GLU A 277 26.67 4.87 -1.76
CA GLU A 277 25.66 5.03 -2.81
C GLU A 277 24.59 3.93 -2.75
N ILE A 278 25.00 2.69 -2.45
CA ILE A 278 24.11 1.53 -2.34
C ILE A 278 23.23 1.63 -1.10
N ILE A 279 23.84 1.72 0.09
CA ILE A 279 23.08 1.73 1.35
C ILE A 279 22.29 3.03 1.58
N ALA A 280 22.59 4.11 0.85
CA ALA A 280 21.85 5.37 0.94
C ALA A 280 20.76 5.52 -0.13
N ASN A 281 20.52 4.53 -0.98
CA ASN A 281 19.52 4.61 -2.05
C ASN A 281 18.09 4.61 -1.47
N LYS A 282 17.51 5.81 -1.35
CA LYS A 282 16.16 6.04 -0.81
C LYS A 282 15.04 5.29 -1.55
N GLU A 283 15.19 5.07 -2.85
CA GLU A 283 14.13 4.44 -3.65
C GLU A 283 14.08 2.94 -3.42
N VAL A 284 15.25 2.31 -3.30
CA VAL A 284 15.36 0.89 -2.95
C VAL A 284 14.96 0.66 -1.49
N ILE A 285 15.35 1.56 -0.57
CA ILE A 285 14.87 1.56 0.81
C ILE A 285 13.34 1.68 0.87
N ALA A 286 12.73 2.55 0.07
CA ALA A 286 11.28 2.71 0.04
C ALA A 286 10.56 1.46 -0.45
N VAL A 287 11.19 0.64 -1.31
CA VAL A 287 10.67 -0.69 -1.61
C VAL A 287 10.72 -1.56 -0.37
N ASN A 288 11.85 -1.67 0.32
CA ASN A 288 11.96 -2.47 1.56
C ASN A 288 10.95 -2.05 2.65
N GLN A 289 10.74 -0.75 2.81
CA GLN A 289 9.91 -0.14 3.85
C GLN A 289 8.46 0.10 3.39
N ASP A 290 8.03 -0.50 2.28
CA ASP A 290 6.67 -0.34 1.77
C ASP A 290 5.62 -0.85 2.75
N GLU A 291 4.58 -0.04 3.00
CA GLU A 291 3.58 -0.29 4.04
C GLU A 291 2.68 -1.50 3.78
N LEU A 292 2.59 -1.98 2.53
CA LEU A 292 1.88 -3.21 2.22
C LEU A 292 2.56 -4.42 2.88
N GLY A 293 3.88 -4.34 3.10
CA GLY A 293 4.62 -5.34 3.86
C GLY A 293 4.65 -6.74 3.25
N VAL A 294 4.46 -6.86 1.93
CA VAL A 294 4.49 -8.15 1.22
C VAL A 294 5.89 -8.42 0.69
N GLN A 295 6.47 -9.56 1.07
CA GLN A 295 7.72 -10.04 0.51
C GLN A 295 7.53 -10.51 -0.93
N ALA A 296 8.39 -10.00 -1.82
CA ALA A 296 8.43 -10.45 -3.21
C ALA A 296 9.03 -11.86 -3.32
N LYS A 297 8.70 -12.53 -4.41
CA LYS A 297 9.15 -13.89 -4.72
C LYS A 297 9.77 -13.98 -6.10
N LYS A 298 10.46 -15.09 -6.39
CA LYS A 298 10.96 -15.38 -7.72
C LYS A 298 9.80 -15.86 -8.57
N VAL A 299 9.43 -15.08 -9.59
CA VAL A 299 8.27 -15.35 -10.44
C VAL A 299 8.65 -16.04 -11.75
N ARG A 300 9.91 -15.90 -12.19
CA ARG A 300 10.46 -16.64 -13.34
C ARG A 300 11.94 -16.92 -13.14
N MET A 301 12.39 -18.08 -13.60
CA MET A 301 13.80 -18.47 -13.64
C MET A 301 14.09 -19.29 -14.90
N GLU A 302 15.05 -18.84 -15.69
CA GLU A 302 15.51 -19.51 -16.92
C GLU A 302 17.04 -19.65 -16.86
N GLY A 303 17.52 -20.77 -16.31
CA GLY A 303 18.94 -20.95 -16.00
C GLY A 303 19.40 -19.93 -14.96
N ASP A 304 20.38 -19.11 -15.33
CA ASP A 304 20.95 -18.07 -14.46
C ASP A 304 20.18 -16.74 -14.49
N LEU A 305 19.10 -16.64 -15.28
CA LEU A 305 18.31 -15.42 -15.43
C LEU A 305 17.04 -15.50 -14.59
N GLU A 306 16.85 -14.52 -13.71
CA GLU A 306 15.75 -14.52 -12.75
C GLU A 306 14.93 -13.23 -12.83
N VAL A 307 13.62 -13.38 -12.60
CA VAL A 307 12.68 -12.28 -12.38
C VAL A 307 12.10 -12.44 -11.00
N TRP A 308 12.27 -11.43 -10.17
CA TRP A 308 11.64 -11.32 -8.85
C TRP A 308 10.62 -10.21 -8.89
N ALA A 309 9.44 -10.45 -8.33
CA ALA A 309 8.40 -9.45 -8.27
C ALA A 309 7.51 -9.59 -7.04
N GLY A 310 6.97 -8.45 -6.60
CA GLY A 310 6.02 -8.41 -5.50
C GLY A 310 5.23 -7.10 -5.51
N PRO A 311 3.97 -7.12 -5.04
CA PRO A 311 3.15 -5.94 -4.97
C PRO A 311 3.71 -4.95 -3.93
N LEU A 312 3.43 -3.69 -4.16
CA LEU A 312 3.68 -2.57 -3.27
C LEU A 312 2.37 -1.81 -3.04
N SER A 313 2.35 -0.99 -2.00
CA SER A 313 1.29 -0.02 -1.74
C SER A 313 0.96 0.82 -2.97
N HIS A 314 -0.31 1.23 -3.06
CA HIS A 314 -0.85 2.02 -4.16
C HIS A 314 -0.72 1.34 -5.53
N TYR A 315 -0.97 0.03 -5.63
CA TYR A 315 -1.11 -0.70 -6.92
C TYR A 315 0.19 -0.73 -7.75
N ARG A 316 1.32 -0.56 -7.06
CA ARG A 316 2.64 -0.62 -7.69
C ARG A 316 3.18 -2.05 -7.57
N VAL A 317 4.13 -2.40 -8.42
CA VAL A 317 4.87 -3.67 -8.36
C VAL A 317 6.36 -3.33 -8.37
N ALA A 318 7.12 -3.92 -7.46
CA ALA A 318 8.57 -3.94 -7.52
C ALA A 318 9.02 -5.10 -8.40
N ILE A 319 10.02 -4.87 -9.25
CA ILE A 319 10.62 -5.90 -10.11
C ILE A 319 12.14 -5.85 -9.95
N VAL A 320 12.78 -7.00 -9.80
CA VAL A 320 14.22 -7.17 -9.96
C VAL A 320 14.46 -8.16 -11.10
N LEU A 321 15.21 -7.72 -12.13
CA LEU A 321 15.76 -8.59 -13.17
C LEU A 321 17.20 -8.90 -12.81
N LEU A 322 17.49 -10.15 -12.48
CA LEU A 322 18.78 -10.60 -11.96
C LEU A 322 19.47 -11.53 -12.96
N ASN A 323 20.72 -11.22 -13.30
CA ASN A 323 21.58 -12.08 -14.10
C ASN A 323 22.67 -12.70 -13.21
N ARG A 324 22.53 -13.99 -12.90
CA ARG A 324 23.54 -14.77 -12.17
C ARG A 324 24.64 -15.32 -13.07
N GLY A 325 24.47 -15.21 -14.39
CA GLY A 325 25.33 -15.84 -15.36
C GLY A 325 26.55 -14.99 -15.68
N PRO A 326 27.58 -15.60 -16.32
CA PRO A 326 28.85 -14.94 -16.62
C PRO A 326 28.77 -13.96 -17.81
N TRP A 327 27.62 -13.86 -18.48
CA TRP A 327 27.46 -13.11 -19.74
C TRP A 327 26.34 -12.09 -19.65
N ARG A 328 26.59 -10.91 -20.21
CA ARG A 328 25.56 -9.87 -20.41
C ARG A 328 24.40 -10.41 -21.23
N THR A 329 23.21 -10.44 -20.65
CA THR A 329 22.04 -11.11 -21.25
C THR A 329 20.77 -10.27 -21.08
N SER A 330 19.84 -10.37 -22.03
CA SER A 330 18.53 -9.74 -21.93
C SER A 330 17.58 -10.60 -21.11
N ILE A 331 16.92 -9.99 -20.13
CA ILE A 331 15.90 -10.61 -19.28
C ILE A 331 14.58 -9.92 -19.54
N ILE A 332 13.50 -10.70 -19.57
CA ILE A 332 12.14 -10.21 -19.84
C ILE A 332 11.27 -10.51 -18.60
N ALA A 333 10.73 -9.47 -17.97
CA ALA A 333 9.61 -9.62 -17.03
C ALA A 333 8.32 -9.60 -17.84
N GLN A 334 7.61 -10.73 -17.90
CA GLN A 334 6.29 -10.80 -18.52
C GLN A 334 5.22 -10.39 -17.50
N TRP A 335 4.14 -9.76 -17.96
CA TRP A 335 3.09 -9.22 -17.07
C TRP A 335 2.33 -10.29 -16.30
N ASP A 336 2.12 -11.43 -16.94
CA ASP A 336 1.52 -12.62 -16.33
C ASP A 336 2.33 -13.15 -15.14
N ASP A 337 3.66 -13.08 -15.20
CA ASP A 337 4.54 -13.49 -14.09
C ASP A 337 4.45 -12.52 -12.89
N ILE A 338 4.31 -11.22 -13.16
CA ILE A 338 4.41 -10.17 -12.13
C ILE A 338 3.06 -9.67 -11.61
N GLY A 339 1.97 -10.34 -11.98
CA GLY A 339 0.62 -10.08 -11.49
C GLY A 339 -0.11 -8.92 -12.17
N PHE A 340 0.35 -8.48 -13.34
CA PHE A 340 -0.40 -7.53 -14.17
C PHE A 340 -1.25 -8.26 -15.22
N PRO A 341 -2.46 -7.75 -15.52
CA PRO A 341 -3.15 -8.11 -16.75
C PRO A 341 -2.24 -7.87 -17.97
N PRO A 342 -2.16 -8.77 -18.97
CA PRO A 342 -1.21 -8.68 -20.08
C PRO A 342 -1.22 -7.37 -20.87
N ASN A 343 -2.35 -6.65 -20.90
CA ASN A 343 -2.49 -5.39 -21.63
C ASN A 343 -2.28 -4.14 -20.76
N THR A 344 -1.87 -4.32 -19.50
CA THR A 344 -1.64 -3.20 -18.58
C THR A 344 -0.50 -2.32 -19.08
N ALA A 345 -0.75 -1.03 -19.28
CA ALA A 345 0.28 -0.06 -19.60
C ALA A 345 0.89 0.50 -18.32
N VAL A 346 2.16 0.22 -18.07
CA VAL A 346 2.88 0.75 -16.89
C VAL A 346 4.00 1.68 -17.31
N ILE A 347 4.30 2.63 -16.43
CA ILE A 347 5.54 3.40 -16.47
C ILE A 347 6.48 2.78 -15.44
N ALA A 348 7.69 2.44 -15.88
CA ALA A 348 8.70 1.86 -15.01
C ALA A 348 9.72 2.92 -14.59
N ARG A 349 10.06 2.97 -13.30
CA ARG A 349 11.14 3.81 -12.77
C ARG A 349 12.33 2.96 -12.37
N ASP A 350 13.47 3.18 -13.00
CA ASP A 350 14.74 2.50 -12.68
C ASP A 350 15.30 3.11 -11.39
N LEU A 351 15.32 2.32 -10.32
CA LEU A 351 15.61 2.79 -8.96
C LEU A 351 17.12 3.03 -8.72
N TRP A 352 17.97 2.38 -9.51
CA TRP A 352 19.42 2.57 -9.43
C TRP A 352 19.91 3.72 -10.32
N LYS A 353 19.18 4.02 -11.41
CA LYS A 353 19.44 5.20 -12.24
C LYS A 353 18.66 6.44 -11.82
N HIS A 354 17.78 6.32 -10.81
CA HIS A 354 16.86 7.36 -10.37
C HIS A 354 16.02 7.95 -11.52
N LYS A 355 15.66 7.13 -12.50
CA LYS A 355 15.13 7.58 -13.79
C LYS A 355 13.84 6.87 -14.15
N THR A 356 12.79 7.64 -14.36
CA THR A 356 11.57 7.16 -15.02
C THR A 356 11.85 6.89 -16.49
N LEU A 357 11.55 5.69 -16.96
CA LEU A 357 11.69 5.33 -18.36
C LEU A 357 10.58 6.01 -19.16
N GLY A 358 10.97 6.73 -20.23
CA GLY A 358 10.04 7.53 -21.04
C GLY A 358 9.09 6.72 -21.95
N THR A 359 9.19 5.39 -21.91
CA THR A 359 8.37 4.47 -22.68
C THR A 359 7.36 3.80 -21.75
N LYS A 360 6.09 3.73 -22.17
CA LYS A 360 5.09 2.88 -21.52
C LYS A 360 5.34 1.42 -21.92
N PHE A 361 5.39 0.53 -20.93
CA PHE A 361 5.54 -0.90 -21.14
C PHE A 361 4.17 -1.57 -21.10
N VAL A 362 3.92 -2.49 -22.05
CA VAL A 362 2.70 -3.28 -22.14
C VAL A 362 3.12 -4.72 -22.42
N GLY A 363 2.55 -5.67 -21.68
CA GLY A 363 2.83 -7.11 -21.82
C GLY A 363 4.15 -7.56 -21.21
N ASN A 364 5.22 -6.77 -21.37
CA ASN A 364 6.50 -7.06 -20.75
C ASN A 364 7.39 -5.83 -20.58
N LEU A 365 8.41 -6.00 -19.74
CA LEU A 365 9.58 -5.15 -19.65
C LEU A 365 10.82 -6.00 -19.95
N THR A 366 11.51 -5.64 -21.03
CA THR A 366 12.79 -6.25 -21.40
C THR A 366 13.94 -5.33 -21.04
N ALA A 367 14.98 -5.87 -20.42
CA ALA A 367 16.22 -5.14 -20.22
C ALA A 367 17.45 -6.04 -20.32
N THR A 368 18.50 -5.51 -20.92
CA THR A 368 19.83 -6.13 -20.89
C THR A 368 20.50 -5.87 -19.55
N VAL A 369 20.96 -6.94 -18.90
CA VAL A 369 21.60 -6.95 -17.57
C VAL A 369 22.99 -7.55 -17.71
N ASP A 370 23.99 -6.87 -17.13
CA ASP A 370 25.39 -7.32 -17.16
C ASP A 370 25.59 -8.56 -16.26
N SER A 371 26.75 -9.21 -16.36
CA SER A 371 27.09 -10.38 -15.53
C SER A 371 27.06 -10.00 -14.04
N HIS A 372 26.45 -10.83 -13.19
CA HIS A 372 26.35 -10.61 -11.74
C HIS A 372 25.75 -9.24 -11.37
N ALA A 373 24.85 -8.72 -12.21
CA ALA A 373 24.18 -7.46 -12.00
C ALA A 373 22.67 -7.66 -11.94
N CYS A 374 21.97 -6.62 -11.47
CA CYS A 374 20.52 -6.56 -11.58
C CYS A 374 20.06 -5.18 -12.05
N LYS A 375 18.78 -5.11 -12.42
CA LYS A 375 18.05 -3.85 -12.54
C LYS A 375 16.78 -3.95 -11.71
N MET A 376 16.46 -2.85 -11.03
CA MET A 376 15.31 -2.77 -10.15
C MET A 376 14.37 -1.66 -10.60
N TRP A 377 13.08 -1.98 -10.72
CA TRP A 377 12.03 -1.02 -11.03
C TRP A 377 10.90 -1.03 -10.01
N ASN A 378 10.16 0.07 -9.93
CA ASN A 378 8.79 0.06 -9.47
C ASN A 378 7.85 0.60 -10.55
N THR A 379 6.61 0.12 -10.57
CA THR A 379 5.53 0.76 -11.35
C THR A 379 4.95 1.94 -10.56
N TRP A 380 4.35 2.90 -11.25
CA TRP A 380 3.90 4.17 -10.67
C TRP A 380 2.37 4.28 -10.74
N ASN A 381 1.71 4.63 -9.62
CA ASN A 381 0.28 5.02 -9.56
C ASN A 381 0.18 6.54 -9.35
N HIS A 382 -0.61 7.24 -10.17
CA HIS A 382 -0.15 8.48 -10.82
C HIS A 382 0.35 9.61 -9.89
N PHE A 383 -0.28 9.88 -8.75
CA PHE A 383 0.16 10.94 -7.82
C PHE A 383 0.35 10.52 -6.34
N GLY A 384 -0.46 9.61 -5.78
CA GLY A 384 -0.40 9.27 -4.34
C GLY A 384 -0.40 10.51 -3.43
N CYS A 385 0.43 10.52 -2.38
CA CYS A 385 0.63 11.70 -1.53
C CYS A 385 1.55 12.77 -2.14
N HIS A 386 1.95 12.65 -3.40
CA HIS A 386 2.85 13.57 -4.12
C HIS A 386 2.08 14.59 -4.96
N PHE A 387 1.12 15.27 -4.34
CA PHE A 387 0.48 16.47 -4.89
C PHE A 387 0.77 17.70 -4.03
N ASP A 388 0.72 18.86 -4.67
CA ASP A 388 0.90 20.18 -4.09
C ASP A 388 -0.03 21.21 -4.76
N GLU A 389 0.00 22.45 -4.27
CA GLU A 389 -0.81 23.55 -4.80
C GLU A 389 -0.63 23.74 -6.32
N LYS A 390 0.60 23.56 -6.82
CA LYS A 390 0.88 23.72 -8.25
C LYS A 390 0.16 22.65 -9.05
N LEU A 391 0.22 21.39 -8.64
CA LEU A 391 -0.47 20.30 -9.32
C LEU A 391 -1.98 20.55 -9.38
N ILE A 392 -2.60 20.97 -8.27
CA ILE A 392 -4.05 21.22 -8.23
C ILE A 392 -4.44 22.37 -9.18
N ARG A 393 -3.63 23.44 -9.24
CA ARG A 393 -3.84 24.54 -10.20
C ARG A 393 -3.74 24.05 -11.65
N GLU A 394 -2.72 23.25 -11.97
CA GLU A 394 -2.53 22.71 -13.31
C GLU A 394 -3.66 21.73 -13.71
N THR A 395 -4.17 20.93 -12.77
CA THR A 395 -5.32 20.05 -13.00
C THR A 395 -6.59 20.87 -13.28
N ALA A 396 -6.81 21.96 -12.53
CA ALA A 396 -7.92 22.88 -12.79
C ALA A 396 -7.82 23.50 -14.19
N ASP A 397 -6.62 23.94 -14.60
CA ASP A 397 -6.38 24.46 -15.96
C ASP A 397 -6.59 23.39 -17.03
N ALA A 398 -6.18 22.15 -16.77
CA ALA A 398 -6.39 21.03 -17.68
C ALA A 398 -7.88 20.70 -17.87
N LEU A 399 -8.68 20.68 -16.81
CA LEU A 399 -10.14 20.48 -16.92
C LEU A 399 -10.82 21.56 -17.77
N VAL A 400 -10.34 22.81 -17.71
CA VAL A 400 -10.85 23.90 -18.55
C VAL A 400 -10.40 23.73 -20.00
N SER A 401 -9.10 23.55 -20.22
CA SER A 401 -8.49 23.52 -21.56
C SER A 401 -8.85 22.27 -22.37
N THR A 402 -9.07 21.12 -21.72
CA THR A 402 -9.56 19.90 -22.37
C THR A 402 -11.04 19.97 -22.75
N GLY A 403 -11.78 20.95 -22.20
CA GLY A 403 -13.22 21.10 -22.39
C GLY A 403 -14.09 20.27 -21.46
N LEU A 404 -13.50 19.39 -20.62
CA LEU A 404 -14.24 18.54 -19.69
C LEU A 404 -15.08 19.35 -18.70
N SER A 405 -14.59 20.50 -18.23
CA SER A 405 -15.37 21.42 -17.39
C SER A 405 -16.72 21.83 -18.01
N LYS A 406 -16.79 21.97 -19.34
CA LYS A 406 -18.05 22.33 -20.05
C LYS A 406 -19.05 21.18 -20.10
N LEU A 407 -18.59 19.94 -19.87
CA LEU A 407 -19.42 18.75 -19.80
C LEU A 407 -19.97 18.49 -18.39
N GLY A 408 -19.57 19.29 -17.40
CA GLY A 408 -20.03 19.16 -16.01
C GLY A 408 -19.01 18.55 -15.05
N TYR A 409 -17.75 18.35 -15.47
CA TYR A 409 -16.67 18.02 -14.53
C TYR A 409 -16.25 19.27 -13.75
N GLU A 410 -16.97 19.54 -12.66
CA GLU A 410 -16.88 20.81 -11.93
C GLU A 410 -15.93 20.78 -10.72
N TYR A 411 -15.54 19.61 -10.22
CA TYR A 411 -14.78 19.48 -8.97
C TYR A 411 -13.32 19.10 -9.20
N VAL A 412 -12.42 19.72 -8.44
CA VAL A 412 -11.03 19.29 -8.25
C VAL A 412 -10.87 18.86 -6.81
N ASN A 413 -10.81 17.55 -6.57
CA ASN A 413 -10.77 17.00 -5.21
C ASN A 413 -9.34 16.63 -4.82
N MET A 414 -8.94 17.05 -3.63
CA MET A 414 -7.70 16.60 -2.99
C MET A 414 -8.05 15.50 -1.99
N ASP A 415 -7.43 14.33 -2.15
CA ASP A 415 -7.56 13.23 -1.20
C ASP A 415 -6.64 13.45 0.03
N ASP A 416 -6.42 12.43 0.87
CA ASP A 416 -5.54 12.47 2.05
C ASP A 416 -4.14 13.06 1.74
N CYS A 417 -3.33 13.37 2.76
CA CYS A 417 -1.99 13.94 2.65
C CYS A 417 -1.87 15.45 2.36
N TRP A 418 -2.93 16.26 2.56
CA TRP A 418 -2.87 17.72 2.37
C TRP A 418 -2.54 18.53 3.65
N GLY A 419 -2.90 18.02 4.83
CA GLY A 419 -2.83 18.72 6.12
C GLY A 419 -1.55 18.43 6.92
N GLU A 420 -1.18 19.32 7.83
CA GLU A 420 -0.11 19.11 8.81
C GLU A 420 -0.45 17.94 9.75
N PRO A 421 0.55 17.24 10.32
CA PRO A 421 0.31 16.10 11.20
C PRO A 421 -0.34 16.46 12.55
N SER A 422 -0.52 17.74 12.84
CA SER A 422 -1.07 18.23 14.10
C SER A 422 -1.92 19.46 13.86
N ARG A 423 -2.96 19.60 14.68
CA ARG A 423 -3.78 20.80 14.76
C ARG A 423 -2.95 21.97 15.30
N ASP A 424 -3.36 23.20 15.00
CA ASP A 424 -2.76 24.39 15.61
C ASP A 424 -3.09 24.48 17.12
N LEU A 425 -2.52 25.46 17.82
CA LEU A 425 -2.77 25.69 19.25
C LEU A 425 -4.24 26.03 19.59
N LYS A 426 -5.07 26.34 18.59
CA LYS A 426 -6.50 26.59 18.74
C LYS A 426 -7.34 25.36 18.37
N GLY A 427 -6.72 24.25 17.97
CA GLY A 427 -7.38 23.03 17.55
C GLY A 427 -7.80 22.99 16.08
N ASN A 428 -7.44 23.97 15.25
CA ASN A 428 -7.82 23.97 13.84
C ASN A 428 -6.93 23.04 13.00
N LEU A 429 -7.50 22.48 11.95
CA LEU A 429 -6.72 21.85 10.88
C LEU A 429 -5.84 22.89 10.18
N VAL A 430 -4.63 22.48 9.81
CA VAL A 430 -3.64 23.34 9.15
C VAL A 430 -3.21 22.67 7.86
N ALA A 431 -3.21 23.39 6.74
CA ALA A 431 -2.65 22.89 5.49
C ALA A 431 -1.11 22.92 5.53
N MET A 432 -0.46 21.90 4.96
CA MET A 432 1.00 21.86 4.91
C MET A 432 1.55 23.05 4.12
N LYS A 433 2.30 23.95 4.78
CA LYS A 433 2.84 25.15 4.11
C LYS A 433 3.84 24.81 2.99
N SER A 434 4.51 23.67 3.11
CA SER A 434 5.44 23.15 2.10
C SER A 434 4.72 22.74 0.80
N LYS A 435 3.47 22.30 0.88
CA LYS A 435 2.64 21.90 -0.27
C LYS A 435 1.72 23.02 -0.75
N PHE A 436 1.20 23.81 0.18
CA PHE A 436 0.23 24.88 -0.05
C PHE A 436 0.78 26.22 0.45
N PRO A 437 1.85 26.74 -0.17
CA PRO A 437 2.51 27.96 0.30
C PRO A 437 1.60 29.19 0.31
N SER A 438 0.59 29.23 -0.56
CA SER A 438 -0.39 30.33 -0.61
C SER A 438 -1.57 30.13 0.35
N GLY A 439 -1.71 28.92 0.92
CA GLY A 439 -2.82 28.51 1.76
C GLY A 439 -4.08 28.08 0.99
N MET A 440 -4.95 27.34 1.66
CA MET A 440 -6.13 26.72 1.03
C MET A 440 -7.15 27.71 0.48
N LYS A 441 -7.32 28.86 1.13
CA LYS A 441 -8.22 29.90 0.62
C LYS A 441 -7.77 30.43 -0.74
N ALA A 442 -6.47 30.73 -0.90
CA ALA A 442 -5.94 31.21 -2.16
C ALA A 442 -5.99 30.15 -3.27
N LEU A 443 -5.91 28.86 -2.91
CA LEU A 443 -6.12 27.76 -3.85
C LEU A 443 -7.59 27.65 -4.26
N ALA A 444 -8.53 27.71 -3.31
CA ALA A 444 -9.96 27.69 -3.59
C ALA A 444 -10.36 28.86 -4.49
N ASP A 445 -9.93 30.09 -4.15
CA ASP A 445 -10.20 31.28 -4.96
C ASP A 445 -9.67 31.12 -6.41
N TYR A 446 -8.53 30.45 -6.59
CA TYR A 446 -8.03 30.13 -7.94
C TYR A 446 -8.92 29.13 -8.67
N VAL A 447 -9.28 28.03 -8.04
CA VAL A 447 -10.16 27.01 -8.64
C VAL A 447 -11.52 27.62 -8.99
N HIS A 448 -12.08 28.44 -8.10
CA HIS A 448 -13.31 29.22 -8.36
C HIS A 448 -13.15 30.19 -9.52
N SER A 449 -11.99 30.84 -9.68
CA SER A 449 -11.74 31.74 -10.82
C SER A 449 -11.77 31.03 -12.18
N LYS A 450 -11.63 29.70 -12.19
CA LYS A 450 -11.76 28.84 -13.37
C LYS A 450 -13.20 28.35 -13.60
N GLY A 451 -14.15 28.73 -12.75
CA GLY A 451 -15.53 28.22 -12.76
C GLY A 451 -15.66 26.81 -12.19
N LEU A 452 -14.64 26.32 -11.49
CA LEU A 452 -14.60 25.00 -10.86
C LEU A 452 -14.79 25.12 -9.34
N LYS A 453 -14.91 23.97 -8.67
CA LYS A 453 -15.13 23.81 -7.23
C LYS A 453 -13.97 23.02 -6.62
N LEU A 454 -13.54 23.39 -5.42
CA LEU A 454 -12.44 22.72 -4.72
C LEU A 454 -12.99 21.74 -3.67
N GLY A 455 -12.57 20.48 -3.76
CA GLY A 455 -12.88 19.46 -2.76
C GLY A 455 -11.69 19.10 -1.87
N ILE A 456 -12.00 18.62 -0.68
CA ILE A 456 -11.02 18.18 0.30
C ILE A 456 -11.44 16.85 0.95
N TYR A 457 -10.46 16.20 1.54
CA TYR A 457 -10.62 14.98 2.31
C TYR A 457 -10.54 15.24 3.82
N SER A 458 -11.36 14.55 4.60
CA SER A 458 -11.18 14.36 6.04
C SER A 458 -11.75 13.02 6.47
N ASP A 459 -11.78 12.76 7.78
CA ASP A 459 -12.15 11.48 8.34
C ASP A 459 -13.02 11.64 9.60
N ALA A 460 -13.99 10.75 9.80
CA ALA A 460 -14.89 10.67 10.94
C ALA A 460 -14.24 10.14 12.23
N GLY A 461 -12.96 9.76 12.20
CA GLY A 461 -12.18 9.32 13.35
C GLY A 461 -11.16 10.33 13.86
N TYR A 462 -10.26 9.85 14.72
CA TYR A 462 -9.21 10.68 15.34
C TYR A 462 -8.09 11.04 14.37
N PHE A 463 -7.85 10.18 13.37
CA PHE A 463 -6.81 10.33 12.36
C PHE A 463 -7.33 9.91 11.00
N THR A 464 -6.81 10.51 9.94
CA THR A 464 -7.05 10.07 8.56
C THR A 464 -6.59 8.63 8.34
N CYS A 465 -7.05 7.98 7.27
CA CYS A 465 -6.66 6.60 6.96
C CYS A 465 -5.15 6.37 6.91
N GLY A 466 -4.36 7.35 6.44
CA GLY A 466 -2.90 7.28 6.47
C GLY A 466 -2.26 7.37 7.86
N LYS A 467 -3.04 7.58 8.93
CA LYS A 467 -2.61 7.81 10.33
C LYS A 467 -1.61 8.96 10.50
N LYS A 468 -1.58 9.88 9.53
CA LYS A 468 -0.61 10.98 9.46
C LYS A 468 -1.24 12.33 9.74
N GLN A 469 -2.52 12.55 9.46
CA GLN A 469 -3.24 13.79 9.76
C GLN A 469 -4.33 13.58 10.82
N PRO A 470 -4.68 14.64 11.57
CA PRO A 470 -5.87 14.64 12.42
C PRO A 470 -7.14 14.42 11.60
N GLY A 471 -7.99 13.50 12.05
CA GLY A 471 -9.38 13.38 11.63
C GLY A 471 -10.27 14.33 12.43
N SER A 472 -11.55 14.40 12.08
CA SER A 472 -12.48 15.43 12.57
C SER A 472 -13.27 15.01 13.82
N LEU A 473 -13.07 13.80 14.35
CA LEU A 473 -13.81 13.32 15.52
C LEU A 473 -13.65 14.25 16.74
N GLY A 474 -14.76 14.78 17.24
CA GLY A 474 -14.81 15.74 18.35
C GLY A 474 -14.48 17.19 17.98
N HIS A 475 -14.15 17.45 16.71
CA HIS A 475 -13.82 18.77 16.16
C HIS A 475 -14.71 19.17 14.98
N GLU A 476 -15.80 18.43 14.72
CA GLU A 476 -16.57 18.51 13.48
C GLU A 476 -17.06 19.93 13.17
N GLN A 477 -17.59 20.63 14.17
CA GLN A 477 -18.05 22.02 13.98
C GLN A 477 -16.90 22.99 13.68
N GLN A 478 -15.75 22.80 14.31
CA GLN A 478 -14.56 23.62 14.09
C GLN A 478 -13.97 23.37 12.69
N ASP A 479 -13.91 22.11 12.28
CA ASP A 479 -13.36 21.72 10.99
C ASP A 479 -14.30 22.13 9.85
N ALA A 480 -15.62 21.96 10.01
CA ALA A 480 -16.61 22.50 9.08
C ALA A 480 -16.46 24.01 8.89
N ASN A 481 -16.29 24.78 9.97
CA ASN A 481 -16.04 26.22 9.89
C ASN A 481 -14.73 26.53 9.16
N THR A 482 -13.69 25.71 9.38
CA THR A 482 -12.39 25.84 8.70
C THR A 482 -12.55 25.61 7.19
N PHE A 483 -13.19 24.52 6.78
CA PHE A 483 -13.48 24.21 5.37
C PHE A 483 -14.29 25.33 4.71
N ALA A 484 -15.33 25.83 5.39
CA ALA A 484 -16.13 26.93 4.89
C ALA A 484 -15.31 28.22 4.72
N SER A 485 -14.42 28.53 5.68
CA SER A 485 -13.55 29.72 5.61
C SER A 485 -12.55 29.66 4.46
N TRP A 486 -12.05 28.46 4.14
CA TRP A 486 -11.18 28.19 3.01
C TRP A 486 -11.92 28.18 1.67
N GLY A 487 -13.25 28.12 1.66
CA GLY A 487 -14.02 28.07 0.42
C GLY A 487 -14.10 26.68 -0.19
N ILE A 488 -13.99 25.62 0.62
CA ILE A 488 -14.19 24.24 0.17
C ILE A 488 -15.65 24.03 -0.25
N ASP A 489 -15.86 23.26 -1.32
CA ASP A 489 -17.18 22.98 -1.92
C ASP A 489 -17.58 21.51 -1.82
N PHE A 490 -16.61 20.63 -1.57
CA PHE A 490 -16.82 19.19 -1.50
C PHE A 490 -15.97 18.60 -0.36
N LEU A 491 -16.57 17.72 0.44
CA LEU A 491 -15.90 16.98 1.50
C LEU A 491 -16.10 15.48 1.27
N LYS A 492 -15.01 14.76 0.96
CA LYS A 492 -14.93 13.31 1.14
C LYS A 492 -14.64 13.03 2.61
N TYR A 493 -15.43 12.18 3.23
CA TYR A 493 -15.35 11.92 4.67
C TYR A 493 -15.30 10.43 4.92
N ASP A 494 -14.10 9.95 5.24
CA ASP A 494 -13.83 8.53 5.49
C ASP A 494 -14.15 8.14 6.93
N ASN A 495 -13.98 6.85 7.22
CA ASN A 495 -14.36 6.22 8.48
C ASN A 495 -13.17 5.54 9.19
N CYS A 496 -11.92 5.95 8.96
CA CYS A 496 -10.75 5.34 9.58
C CYS A 496 -10.56 5.77 11.04
N ASN A 497 -9.80 4.99 11.83
CA ASN A 497 -9.34 5.36 13.19
C ASN A 497 -10.42 5.97 14.09
N ASN A 498 -11.63 5.44 13.99
CA ASN A 498 -12.80 5.96 14.66
C ASN A 498 -12.95 5.41 16.09
N ASP A 499 -13.94 5.90 16.82
CA ASP A 499 -14.25 5.50 18.21
C ASP A 499 -15.17 4.27 18.32
N GLU A 500 -15.29 3.47 17.26
CA GLU A 500 -16.17 2.31 17.13
C GLU A 500 -17.68 2.60 17.21
N SER A 501 -18.08 3.88 17.33
CA SER A 501 -19.50 4.24 17.22
C SER A 501 -20.07 3.94 15.82
N ARG A 502 -21.39 3.79 15.71
CA ARG A 502 -21.98 3.43 14.41
C ARG A 502 -21.86 4.60 13.41
N PRO A 503 -21.62 4.36 12.10
CA PRO A 503 -21.68 5.38 11.06
C PRO A 503 -22.96 6.23 11.09
N THR A 504 -24.11 5.60 11.36
CA THR A 504 -25.42 6.28 11.51
C THR A 504 -25.50 7.25 12.69
N VAL A 505 -24.53 7.22 13.60
CA VAL A 505 -24.39 8.17 14.71
C VAL A 505 -23.31 9.22 14.39
N ARG A 506 -22.17 8.80 13.82
CA ARG A 506 -21.03 9.69 13.54
C ARG A 506 -21.28 10.68 12.42
N TYR A 507 -21.66 10.20 11.24
CA TYR A 507 -21.77 11.04 10.05
C TYR A 507 -22.77 12.20 10.22
N PRO A 508 -23.94 12.02 10.86
CA PRO A 508 -24.86 13.14 11.13
C PRO A 508 -24.26 14.31 11.93
N VAL A 509 -23.23 14.07 12.74
CA VAL A 509 -22.55 15.14 13.49
C VAL A 509 -21.87 16.11 12.53
N MET A 510 -21.13 15.58 11.54
CA MET A 510 -20.51 16.40 10.51
C MET A 510 -21.55 17.03 9.57
N THR A 511 -22.63 16.31 9.21
CA THR A 511 -23.75 16.92 8.45
C THR A 511 -24.27 18.19 9.11
N LYS A 512 -24.56 18.12 10.42
CA LYS A 512 -25.05 19.27 11.18
C LYS A 512 -24.00 20.39 11.24
N ALA A 513 -22.74 20.02 11.43
CA ALA A 513 -21.63 20.96 11.45
C ALA A 513 -21.50 21.74 10.14
N LEU A 514 -21.53 21.06 8.99
CA LEU A 514 -21.50 21.65 7.66
C LEU A 514 -22.69 22.58 7.42
N MET A 515 -23.91 22.15 7.78
CA MET A 515 -25.12 22.98 7.66
C MET A 515 -25.02 24.28 8.48
N ASN A 516 -24.42 24.23 9.67
CA ASN A 516 -24.26 25.40 10.54
C ASN A 516 -23.26 26.44 10.00
N THR A 517 -22.40 26.07 9.03
CA THR A 517 -21.44 27.02 8.44
C THR A 517 -22.11 28.07 7.54
N GLY A 518 -23.30 27.77 7.01
CA GLY A 518 -23.98 28.58 5.99
C GLY A 518 -23.37 28.48 4.58
N ARG A 519 -22.31 27.68 4.37
CA ARG A 519 -21.77 27.35 3.05
C ARG A 519 -22.29 26.00 2.59
N SER A 520 -22.77 25.92 1.35
CA SER A 520 -23.10 24.64 0.73
C SER A 520 -21.82 23.86 0.43
N ILE A 521 -21.64 22.73 1.11
CA ILE A 521 -20.53 21.80 0.90
C ILE A 521 -21.14 20.44 0.56
N PHE A 522 -20.80 19.90 -0.61
CA PHE A 522 -21.22 18.56 -1.02
C PHE A 522 -20.56 17.52 -0.11
N PHE A 523 -21.35 16.71 0.57
CA PHE A 523 -20.85 15.77 1.58
C PHE A 523 -20.89 14.32 1.06
N SER A 524 -19.73 13.73 0.80
CA SER A 524 -19.58 12.34 0.36
C SER A 524 -19.11 11.45 1.51
N LEU A 525 -19.91 10.44 1.85
CA LEU A 525 -19.65 9.51 2.95
C LEU A 525 -18.87 8.30 2.46
N CYS A 526 -17.85 7.86 3.20
CA CYS A 526 -17.03 6.72 2.82
C CYS A 526 -16.80 5.76 4.00
N GLU A 527 -17.58 4.68 4.02
CA GLU A 527 -17.44 3.57 4.98
C GLU A 527 -17.38 2.21 4.25
N TRP A 528 -16.88 2.21 3.01
CA TRP A 528 -16.67 1.02 2.17
C TRP A 528 -17.89 0.08 2.01
N GLY A 529 -19.09 0.60 2.19
CA GLY A 529 -20.32 -0.21 2.12
C GLY A 529 -20.59 -1.11 3.34
N ASP A 530 -19.76 -1.09 4.38
CA ASP A 530 -19.77 -2.04 5.52
C ASP A 530 -21.14 -2.08 6.24
N MET A 531 -21.79 -0.92 6.39
CA MET A 531 -23.13 -0.80 7.00
C MET A 531 -24.21 -0.33 6.01
N HIS A 532 -24.10 -0.71 4.74
CA HIS A 532 -25.10 -0.46 3.69
C HIS A 532 -25.58 1.01 3.65
N PRO A 533 -24.70 1.97 3.37
CA PRO A 533 -25.01 3.38 3.51
C PRO A 533 -26.09 3.85 2.54
N ALA A 534 -26.38 3.11 1.47
CA ALA A 534 -27.55 3.36 0.63
C ALA A 534 -28.89 3.33 1.39
N LEU A 535 -28.99 2.59 2.49
CA LEU A 535 -30.21 2.48 3.27
C LEU A 535 -30.46 3.70 4.18
N TRP A 536 -29.44 4.49 4.49
CA TRP A 536 -29.54 5.56 5.50
C TRP A 536 -28.85 6.89 5.13
N GLY A 537 -27.88 6.87 4.21
CA GLY A 537 -27.03 7.99 3.84
C GLY A 537 -27.78 9.16 3.22
N TYR A 538 -28.96 8.93 2.64
CA TYR A 538 -29.80 9.97 2.02
C TYR A 538 -30.25 11.08 2.98
N ASN A 539 -30.29 10.82 4.29
CA ASN A 539 -30.60 11.83 5.31
C ASN A 539 -29.36 12.57 5.83
N VAL A 540 -28.17 12.17 5.37
CA VAL A 540 -26.89 12.51 6.00
C VAL A 540 -25.97 13.22 5.02
N GLY A 541 -25.78 12.67 3.82
CA GLY A 541 -24.88 13.20 2.80
C GLY A 541 -25.55 13.33 1.44
N ASN A 542 -24.76 13.79 0.46
CA ASN A 542 -25.16 13.94 -0.94
C ASN A 542 -24.75 12.73 -1.78
N SER A 543 -23.74 11.98 -1.36
CA SER A 543 -23.39 10.66 -1.89
C SER A 543 -22.80 9.78 -0.80
N TRP A 544 -22.75 8.47 -1.05
CA TRP A 544 -22.20 7.50 -0.11
C TRP A 544 -21.58 6.31 -0.83
N ARG A 545 -20.42 5.87 -0.34
CA ARG A 545 -19.69 4.73 -0.86
C ARG A 545 -20.48 3.44 -0.65
N THR A 546 -20.87 2.75 -1.72
CA THR A 546 -21.66 1.52 -1.66
C THR A 546 -20.82 0.24 -1.67
N THR A 547 -19.51 0.36 -1.95
CA THR A 547 -18.61 -0.76 -2.26
C THR A 547 -17.23 -0.56 -1.63
N ASN A 548 -16.36 -1.57 -1.75
CA ASN A 548 -14.92 -1.43 -1.46
C ASN A 548 -14.22 -0.51 -2.49
N ASP A 549 -12.92 -0.27 -2.28
CA ASP A 549 -12.09 0.49 -3.20
C ASP A 549 -12.00 -0.20 -4.57
N ILE A 550 -12.15 0.59 -5.64
CA ILE A 550 -12.03 0.09 -7.01
C ILE A 550 -10.56 0.02 -7.47
N TRP A 551 -10.26 -1.00 -8.27
CA TRP A 551 -8.96 -1.25 -8.86
C TRP A 551 -9.07 -1.16 -10.38
N ASP A 552 -8.01 -0.70 -11.04
CA ASP A 552 -7.99 -0.55 -12.50
C ASP A 552 -7.78 -1.90 -13.21
N ASN A 553 -8.77 -2.78 -13.11
CA ASN A 553 -8.84 -4.03 -13.85
C ASN A 553 -10.31 -4.43 -14.06
N TRP A 554 -10.53 -5.28 -15.06
CA TRP A 554 -11.87 -5.71 -15.47
C TRP A 554 -12.67 -6.32 -14.31
N GLU A 555 -12.09 -7.26 -13.57
CA GLU A 555 -12.76 -8.02 -12.52
C GLU A 555 -13.23 -7.12 -11.37
N SER A 556 -12.35 -6.23 -10.90
CA SER A 556 -12.72 -5.26 -9.87
C SER A 556 -13.83 -4.34 -10.36
N MET A 557 -13.72 -3.80 -11.57
CA MET A 557 -14.72 -2.89 -12.12
C MET A 557 -16.11 -3.54 -12.21
N VAL A 558 -16.21 -4.76 -12.77
CA VAL A 558 -17.50 -5.44 -12.90
C VAL A 558 -18.07 -5.91 -11.55
N THR A 559 -17.21 -6.31 -10.61
CA THR A 559 -17.64 -6.68 -9.25
C THR A 559 -18.23 -5.47 -8.52
N ILE A 560 -17.55 -4.33 -8.58
CA ILE A 560 -18.02 -3.07 -7.99
C ILE A 560 -19.32 -2.60 -8.63
N ALA A 561 -19.47 -2.75 -9.96
CA ALA A 561 -20.71 -2.44 -10.64
C ALA A 561 -21.86 -3.35 -10.16
N ASP A 562 -21.61 -4.64 -9.97
CA ASP A 562 -22.59 -5.61 -9.47
C ASP A 562 -23.00 -5.32 -8.01
N GLU A 563 -22.04 -5.03 -7.14
CA GLU A 563 -22.29 -4.65 -5.74
C GLU A 563 -23.10 -3.35 -5.63
N ASN A 564 -22.87 -2.39 -6.52
CA ASN A 564 -23.60 -1.12 -6.53
C ASN A 564 -25.03 -1.24 -7.10
N GLU A 565 -25.24 -2.15 -8.04
CA GLU A 565 -26.52 -2.34 -8.73
C GLU A 565 -27.66 -2.69 -7.76
N VAL A 566 -27.36 -3.45 -6.70
CA VAL A 566 -28.36 -3.88 -5.71
C VAL A 566 -29.07 -2.71 -5.00
N TYR A 567 -28.46 -1.52 -5.03
CA TYR A 567 -28.99 -0.29 -4.43
C TYR A 567 -29.65 0.66 -5.44
N ALA A 568 -29.86 0.24 -6.68
CA ALA A 568 -30.36 1.09 -7.76
C ALA A 568 -31.67 1.83 -7.43
N ASP A 569 -32.58 1.23 -6.66
CA ASP A 569 -33.84 1.88 -6.25
C ASP A 569 -33.68 3.03 -5.26
N LEU A 570 -32.49 3.19 -4.68
CA LEU A 570 -32.23 4.15 -3.61
C LEU A 570 -31.57 5.44 -4.11
N ALA A 571 -30.92 5.38 -5.29
CA ALA A 571 -30.37 6.57 -5.95
C ALA A 571 -31.50 7.47 -6.49
N LYS A 572 -31.42 8.76 -6.18
CA LYS A 572 -32.40 9.77 -6.63
C LYS A 572 -31.81 11.18 -6.54
N PRO A 573 -32.41 12.18 -7.21
CA PRO A 573 -31.96 13.56 -7.07
C PRO A 573 -31.80 13.98 -5.60
N GLY A 574 -30.58 14.38 -5.24
CA GLY A 574 -30.19 14.79 -3.88
C GLY A 574 -29.40 13.74 -3.08
N GLY A 575 -29.30 12.49 -3.56
CA GLY A 575 -28.54 11.43 -2.91
C GLY A 575 -28.14 10.32 -3.88
N TRP A 576 -26.83 10.09 -4.03
CA TRP A 576 -26.27 9.23 -5.07
C TRP A 576 -25.45 8.07 -4.49
N ASN A 577 -25.66 6.87 -5.03
CA ASN A 577 -24.80 5.73 -4.76
C ASN A 577 -23.43 5.98 -5.42
N ASP A 578 -22.35 5.84 -4.65
CA ASP A 578 -20.98 6.05 -5.09
C ASP A 578 -20.20 4.72 -5.10
N PRO A 579 -20.06 4.07 -6.27
CA PRO A 579 -19.24 2.88 -6.45
C PRO A 579 -17.73 3.18 -6.56
N ASP A 580 -17.26 4.34 -6.07
CA ASP A 580 -15.88 4.83 -6.18
C ASP A 580 -15.53 5.44 -7.56
N MET A 581 -14.33 6.00 -7.65
CA MET A 581 -13.82 6.81 -8.75
C MET A 581 -13.63 6.05 -10.08
N LEU A 582 -13.67 6.79 -11.19
CA LEU A 582 -13.38 6.27 -12.53
C LEU A 582 -11.90 5.93 -12.67
N GLN A 583 -11.62 4.71 -13.09
CA GLN A 583 -10.28 4.21 -13.42
C GLN A 583 -9.91 4.44 -14.89
N VAL A 584 -10.82 5.06 -15.66
CA VAL A 584 -10.67 5.33 -17.09
C VAL A 584 -9.39 6.13 -17.36
N GLY A 585 -8.41 5.46 -17.97
CA GLY A 585 -7.12 6.04 -18.36
C GLY A 585 -5.96 5.77 -17.40
N ASN A 586 -6.13 4.95 -16.37
CA ASN A 586 -5.06 4.59 -15.43
C ASN A 586 -4.13 3.48 -15.95
N GLY A 587 -4.56 2.73 -16.96
CA GLY A 587 -3.72 1.87 -17.81
C GLY A 587 -3.95 0.36 -17.68
N GLY A 588 -4.77 -0.12 -16.74
CA GLY A 588 -4.99 -1.53 -16.45
C GLY A 588 -6.14 -2.21 -17.19
N MET A 589 -7.05 -1.44 -17.79
CA MET A 589 -8.10 -1.96 -18.69
C MET A 589 -7.90 -1.54 -20.17
N THR A 590 -8.49 -2.29 -21.10
CA THR A 590 -8.53 -1.98 -22.53
C THR A 590 -9.49 -0.82 -22.83
N LYS A 591 -9.44 -0.26 -24.05
CA LYS A 591 -10.39 0.78 -24.48
C LYS A 591 -11.85 0.34 -24.34
N ASN A 592 -12.18 -0.88 -24.77
CA ASN A 592 -13.54 -1.41 -24.68
C ASN A 592 -13.99 -1.59 -23.23
N GLU A 593 -13.10 -2.07 -22.36
CA GLU A 593 -13.37 -2.22 -20.93
C GLU A 593 -13.58 -0.87 -20.25
N TYR A 594 -12.82 0.17 -20.62
CA TYR A 594 -13.07 1.52 -20.13
C TYR A 594 -14.38 2.13 -20.66
N ILE A 595 -14.75 1.82 -21.90
CA ILE A 595 -16.06 2.18 -22.44
C ILE A 595 -17.18 1.54 -21.61
N VAL A 596 -17.03 0.27 -21.22
CA VAL A 596 -17.97 -0.41 -20.32
C VAL A 596 -17.98 0.25 -18.95
N HIS A 597 -16.81 0.49 -18.34
CA HIS A 597 -16.67 1.17 -17.04
C HIS A 597 -17.44 2.48 -17.02
N PHE A 598 -17.12 3.37 -17.96
CA PHE A 598 -17.77 4.67 -18.05
C PHE A 598 -19.28 4.55 -18.29
N SER A 599 -19.72 3.59 -19.12
CA SER A 599 -21.14 3.33 -19.38
C SER A 599 -21.89 2.89 -18.13
N LEU A 600 -21.33 1.95 -17.35
CA LEU A 600 -21.95 1.43 -16.12
C LEU A 600 -22.04 2.50 -15.03
N TRP A 601 -21.00 3.34 -14.86
CA TRP A 601 -21.05 4.47 -13.93
C TRP A 601 -22.07 5.52 -14.37
N ALA A 602 -22.16 5.79 -15.67
CA ALA A 602 -23.16 6.69 -16.21
C ALA A 602 -24.60 6.18 -15.99
N MET A 603 -24.82 4.89 -16.24
CA MET A 603 -26.10 4.22 -15.97
C MET A 603 -26.45 4.19 -14.49
N SER A 604 -25.43 4.12 -13.62
CA SER A 604 -25.59 4.09 -12.18
C SER A 604 -25.97 5.43 -11.56
N LYS A 605 -25.93 6.54 -12.34
CA LYS A 605 -26.01 7.92 -11.80
C LYS A 605 -24.94 8.18 -10.74
N ALA A 606 -23.83 7.45 -10.82
CA ALA A 606 -22.70 7.58 -9.91
C ALA A 606 -22.03 8.95 -10.09
N PRO A 607 -21.40 9.50 -9.03
CA PRO A 607 -20.45 10.59 -9.20
C PRO A 607 -19.35 10.22 -10.21
N LEU A 608 -19.22 10.99 -11.29
CA LEU A 608 -18.19 10.76 -12.31
C LEU A 608 -16.88 11.44 -11.91
N LEU A 609 -16.13 10.83 -10.99
CA LEU A 609 -14.85 11.34 -10.50
C LEU A 609 -13.68 10.76 -11.32
N ILE A 610 -12.95 11.60 -12.06
CA ILE A 610 -11.82 11.17 -12.90
C ILE A 610 -10.61 10.79 -12.02
N GLY A 611 -10.10 9.56 -12.16
CA GLY A 611 -8.96 9.08 -11.41
C GLY A 611 -7.59 9.15 -12.08
N CYS A 612 -7.53 9.51 -13.36
CA CYS A 612 -6.27 9.66 -14.10
C CYS A 612 -5.83 11.13 -14.21
N ASP A 613 -4.60 11.37 -14.70
CA ASP A 613 -4.07 12.72 -14.88
C ASP A 613 -4.65 13.43 -16.10
N VAL A 614 -5.59 14.33 -15.84
CA VAL A 614 -6.26 15.17 -16.84
C VAL A 614 -5.27 15.99 -17.69
N ARG A 615 -4.10 16.33 -17.15
CA ARG A 615 -3.08 17.10 -17.88
C ARG A 615 -2.43 16.28 -19.00
N ASN A 616 -2.54 14.96 -18.97
CA ASN A 616 -1.87 14.04 -19.88
C ASN A 616 -2.75 12.84 -20.30
N MET A 617 -3.99 13.12 -20.68
CA MET A 617 -4.88 12.10 -21.22
C MET A 617 -4.49 11.68 -22.65
N THR A 618 -4.64 10.40 -22.94
CA THR A 618 -4.59 9.94 -24.34
C THR A 618 -5.83 10.42 -25.09
N LYS A 619 -5.79 10.39 -26.43
CA LYS A 619 -6.96 10.70 -27.26
C LYS A 619 -8.16 9.81 -26.91
N ASP A 620 -7.93 8.51 -26.72
CA ASP A 620 -8.99 7.56 -26.37
C ASP A 620 -9.55 7.84 -24.96
N THR A 621 -8.69 8.15 -23.99
CA THR A 621 -9.12 8.53 -22.63
C THR A 621 -9.99 9.79 -22.64
N LEU A 622 -9.57 10.81 -23.39
CA LEU A 622 -10.33 12.05 -23.54
C LEU A 622 -11.63 11.83 -24.30
N GLU A 623 -11.67 10.94 -25.30
CA GLU A 623 -12.89 10.57 -26.03
C GLU A 623 -13.92 9.91 -25.10
N ILE A 624 -13.48 9.03 -24.20
CA ILE A 624 -14.37 8.36 -23.25
C ILE A 624 -14.93 9.35 -22.22
N HIS A 625 -14.07 10.07 -21.52
CA HIS A 625 -14.51 11.08 -20.53
C HIS A 625 -15.29 12.23 -21.17
N GLY A 626 -14.96 12.55 -22.41
CA GLY A 626 -15.54 13.63 -23.21
C GLY A 626 -16.82 13.26 -23.97
N ASN A 627 -17.35 12.04 -23.82
CA ASN A 627 -18.57 11.64 -24.50
C ASN A 627 -19.79 12.33 -23.86
N GLU A 628 -20.22 13.45 -24.47
CA GLU A 628 -21.31 14.29 -23.99
C GLU A 628 -22.64 13.52 -23.86
N GLU A 629 -22.87 12.51 -24.68
CA GLU A 629 -24.14 11.77 -24.70
C GLU A 629 -24.24 10.78 -23.55
N VAL A 630 -23.12 10.12 -23.21
CA VAL A 630 -23.04 9.21 -22.06
C VAL A 630 -23.05 10.01 -20.76
N VAL A 631 -22.37 11.16 -20.73
CA VAL A 631 -22.49 12.11 -19.60
C VAL A 631 -23.94 12.60 -19.44
N ALA A 632 -24.65 12.91 -20.54
CA ALA A 632 -26.05 13.30 -20.48
C ALA A 632 -26.97 12.19 -19.96
N VAL A 633 -26.62 10.91 -20.18
CA VAL A 633 -27.30 9.79 -19.50
C VAL A 633 -27.08 9.89 -18.00
N ASN A 634 -25.86 10.06 -17.50
CA ASN A 634 -25.59 10.20 -16.07
C ASN A 634 -26.34 11.41 -15.47
N GLN A 635 -26.32 12.54 -16.16
CA GLN A 635 -26.89 13.82 -15.71
C GLN A 635 -28.38 14.00 -16.01
N ASP A 636 -29.07 12.96 -16.48
CA ASP A 636 -30.50 13.06 -16.79
C ASP A 636 -31.33 13.42 -15.53
N LYS A 637 -32.19 14.45 -15.66
CA LYS A 637 -32.99 15.02 -14.58
C LYS A 637 -33.94 14.06 -13.86
N LEU A 638 -34.28 12.92 -14.47
CA LEU A 638 -35.09 11.91 -13.79
C LEU A 638 -34.32 11.29 -12.62
N GLY A 639 -32.99 11.23 -12.72
CA GLY A 639 -32.12 10.76 -11.64
C GLY A 639 -32.32 9.30 -11.23
N VAL A 640 -32.98 8.50 -12.07
CA VAL A 640 -33.22 7.07 -11.81
C VAL A 640 -32.03 6.26 -12.30
N GLN A 641 -31.38 5.54 -11.38
CA GLN A 641 -30.34 4.58 -11.71
C GLN A 641 -30.92 3.41 -12.50
N ALA A 642 -30.22 3.03 -13.57
CA ALA A 642 -30.58 1.88 -14.37
C ALA A 642 -30.16 0.58 -13.68
N LYS A 643 -30.84 -0.52 -14.02
CA LYS A 643 -30.68 -1.84 -13.40
C LYS A 643 -30.26 -2.89 -14.40
N LYS A 644 -29.71 -3.99 -13.90
CA LYS A 644 -29.54 -5.21 -14.68
C LYS A 644 -30.89 -5.89 -14.81
N ILE A 645 -31.45 -5.89 -16.01
CA ILE A 645 -32.79 -6.44 -16.28
C ILE A 645 -32.74 -7.88 -16.78
N ARG A 646 -31.58 -8.32 -17.32
CA ARG A 646 -31.41 -9.69 -17.79
C ARG A 646 -29.96 -10.14 -17.81
N THR A 647 -29.73 -11.41 -17.48
CA THR A 647 -28.45 -12.11 -17.65
C THR A 647 -28.67 -13.37 -18.47
N TYR A 648 -27.85 -13.58 -19.50
CA TYR A 648 -27.81 -14.77 -20.34
C TYR A 648 -26.48 -15.50 -20.13
N ALA A 649 -26.54 -16.80 -19.84
CA ALA A 649 -25.38 -17.69 -19.73
C ALA A 649 -24.22 -17.12 -18.87
N ASP A 650 -24.57 -16.41 -17.79
CA ASP A 650 -23.68 -15.80 -16.78
C ASP A 650 -22.61 -14.81 -17.29
N MET A 651 -22.66 -14.40 -18.56
CA MET A 651 -21.64 -13.52 -19.15
C MET A 651 -22.19 -12.45 -20.10
N VAL A 652 -23.47 -12.50 -20.46
CA VAL A 652 -24.10 -11.51 -21.34
C VAL A 652 -25.25 -10.85 -20.61
N GLU A 653 -25.28 -9.53 -20.58
CA GLU A 653 -26.19 -8.77 -19.73
C GLU A 653 -26.92 -7.69 -20.52
N VAL A 654 -28.15 -7.41 -20.10
CA VAL A 654 -28.91 -6.24 -20.54
C VAL A 654 -29.17 -5.39 -19.31
N TRP A 655 -28.74 -4.13 -19.37
CA TRP A 655 -29.06 -3.13 -18.36
C TRP A 655 -29.96 -2.08 -18.98
N ALA A 656 -30.93 -1.58 -18.21
CA ALA A 656 -31.84 -0.55 -18.68
C ALA A 656 -32.40 0.31 -17.56
N GLY A 657 -32.79 1.53 -17.91
CA GLY A 657 -33.43 2.46 -17.00
C GLY A 657 -34.19 3.55 -17.73
N PRO A 658 -35.25 4.10 -17.12
CA PRO A 658 -35.97 5.23 -17.68
C PRO A 658 -35.10 6.49 -17.63
N LEU A 659 -35.25 7.31 -18.65
CA LEU A 659 -34.74 8.68 -18.70
C LEU A 659 -35.90 9.65 -18.84
N SER A 660 -35.64 10.92 -18.58
CA SER A 660 -36.60 11.98 -18.82
C SER A 660 -37.09 12.02 -20.27
N GLU A 661 -38.29 12.56 -20.48
CA GLU A 661 -38.94 12.66 -21.80
C GLU A 661 -39.29 11.30 -22.41
N GLN A 662 -39.66 10.33 -21.56
CA GLN A 662 -40.10 8.98 -21.96
C GLN A 662 -39.07 8.24 -22.82
N ARG A 663 -37.79 8.55 -22.60
CA ARG A 663 -36.66 7.84 -23.21
C ARG A 663 -36.26 6.68 -22.30
N VAL A 664 -35.62 5.66 -22.88
CA VAL A 664 -35.06 4.53 -22.14
C VAL A 664 -33.59 4.41 -22.53
N VAL A 665 -32.69 4.33 -21.54
CA VAL A 665 -31.31 3.92 -21.80
C VAL A 665 -31.21 2.41 -21.75
N VAL A 666 -30.48 1.82 -22.69
CA VAL A 666 -30.21 0.38 -22.73
C VAL A 666 -28.73 0.15 -22.98
N LEU A 667 -28.13 -0.74 -22.20
CA LEU A 667 -26.76 -1.22 -22.39
C LEU A 667 -26.80 -2.72 -22.63
N LEU A 668 -26.25 -3.13 -23.77
CA LEU A 668 -26.01 -4.51 -24.13
C LEU A 668 -24.55 -4.81 -23.81
N LEU A 669 -24.31 -5.57 -22.74
CA LEU A 669 -22.98 -5.84 -22.21
C LEU A 669 -22.58 -7.28 -22.47
N ASN A 670 -21.36 -7.48 -22.97
CA ASN A 670 -20.74 -8.79 -23.11
C ASN A 670 -19.52 -8.87 -22.19
N ARG A 671 -19.66 -9.54 -21.05
CA ARG A 671 -18.58 -9.88 -20.13
C ARG A 671 -17.81 -11.14 -20.54
N GLY A 672 -18.29 -11.85 -21.55
CA GLY A 672 -17.66 -13.06 -22.04
C GLY A 672 -16.47 -12.80 -22.95
N TYR A 673 -15.70 -13.86 -23.17
CA TYR A 673 -14.45 -13.86 -23.96
C TYR A 673 -14.65 -13.91 -25.47
N TRP A 674 -15.90 -14.03 -25.93
CA TRP A 674 -16.24 -14.23 -27.34
C TRP A 674 -17.25 -13.19 -27.79
N LYS A 675 -17.09 -12.72 -29.03
CA LYS A 675 -18.04 -11.83 -29.68
C LYS A 675 -19.42 -12.50 -29.73
N THR A 676 -20.42 -11.87 -29.14
CA THR A 676 -21.74 -12.47 -28.90
C THR A 676 -22.87 -11.55 -29.35
N ALA A 677 -23.95 -12.12 -29.88
CA ALA A 677 -25.17 -11.38 -30.13
C ALA A 677 -25.95 -11.19 -28.82
N VAL A 678 -26.26 -9.94 -28.48
CA VAL A 678 -27.00 -9.58 -27.27
C VAL A 678 -28.33 -8.96 -27.69
N THR A 679 -29.42 -9.41 -27.08
CA THR A 679 -30.78 -8.97 -27.44
C THR A 679 -31.50 -8.42 -26.22
N THR A 680 -32.08 -7.23 -26.37
CA THR A 680 -33.07 -6.67 -25.44
C THR A 680 -34.47 -6.83 -26.05
N HIS A 681 -35.45 -7.14 -25.22
CA HIS A 681 -36.84 -7.29 -25.61
C HIS A 681 -37.72 -6.23 -24.94
N TRP A 682 -38.82 -5.84 -25.58
CA TRP A 682 -39.66 -4.72 -25.10
C TRP A 682 -40.35 -5.03 -23.77
N ASP A 683 -40.70 -6.29 -23.54
CA ASP A 683 -41.21 -6.79 -22.27
C ASP A 683 -40.20 -6.59 -21.13
N ASP A 684 -38.90 -6.83 -21.37
CA ASP A 684 -37.85 -6.56 -20.38
C ASP A 684 -37.75 -5.06 -20.02
N LEU A 685 -38.11 -4.18 -20.96
CA LEU A 685 -38.06 -2.72 -20.81
C LEU A 685 -39.40 -2.13 -20.30
N GLY A 686 -40.43 -2.94 -20.11
CA GLY A 686 -41.78 -2.48 -19.77
C GLY A 686 -42.48 -1.72 -20.90
N LEU A 687 -42.06 -1.91 -22.15
CA LEU A 687 -42.66 -1.31 -23.33
C LEU A 687 -43.75 -2.22 -23.94
N PRO A 688 -44.86 -1.69 -24.47
CA PRO A 688 -45.84 -2.49 -25.21
C PRO A 688 -45.19 -3.20 -26.41
N PRO A 689 -45.55 -4.46 -26.74
CA PRO A 689 -44.87 -5.24 -27.79
C PRO A 689 -44.83 -4.59 -29.19
N ASN A 690 -45.85 -3.79 -29.52
CA ASN A 690 -45.99 -3.12 -30.82
C ASN A 690 -45.40 -1.70 -30.83
N THR A 691 -44.70 -1.28 -29.76
CA THR A 691 -44.07 0.04 -29.71
C THR A 691 -42.97 0.13 -30.75
N GLU A 692 -43.06 1.09 -31.66
CA GLU A 692 -41.94 1.41 -32.54
C GLU A 692 -40.94 2.31 -31.80
N VAL A 693 -39.65 1.97 -31.84
CA VAL A 693 -38.60 2.80 -31.24
C VAL A 693 -37.53 3.19 -32.26
N ILE A 694 -37.01 4.40 -32.10
CA ILE A 694 -35.76 4.84 -32.72
C ILE A 694 -34.64 4.63 -31.70
N ALA A 695 -33.55 4.00 -32.14
CA ALA A 695 -32.38 3.75 -31.31
C ALA A 695 -31.20 4.64 -31.74
N ARG A 696 -30.61 5.35 -30.79
CA ARG A 696 -29.38 6.14 -30.97
C ARG A 696 -28.23 5.47 -30.21
N ASP A 697 -27.18 5.08 -30.93
CA ASP A 697 -25.94 4.53 -30.38
C ASP A 697 -25.07 5.68 -29.87
N LEU A 698 -24.76 5.67 -28.57
CA LEU A 698 -24.05 6.75 -27.91
C LEU A 698 -22.54 6.71 -28.08
N TRP A 699 -21.98 5.53 -28.40
CA TRP A 699 -20.55 5.37 -28.65
C TRP A 699 -20.21 5.50 -30.14
N GLU A 700 -21.17 5.28 -31.04
CA GLU A 700 -21.04 5.60 -32.47
C GLU A 700 -21.58 6.98 -32.85
N HIS A 701 -22.18 7.71 -31.90
CA HIS A 701 -22.85 9.01 -32.10
C HIS A 701 -23.91 9.02 -33.21
N LYS A 702 -24.58 7.88 -33.42
CA LYS A 702 -25.38 7.63 -34.62
C LYS A 702 -26.75 7.06 -34.31
N THR A 703 -27.77 7.63 -34.97
CA THR A 703 -29.12 7.06 -35.00
C THR A 703 -29.17 5.91 -36.00
N LEU A 704 -29.67 4.75 -35.57
CA LEU A 704 -29.82 3.59 -36.43
C LEU A 704 -30.89 3.88 -37.51
N LYS A 705 -30.64 3.40 -38.74
CA LYS A 705 -31.41 3.79 -39.94
C LYS A 705 -32.86 3.27 -39.99
N ARG A 706 -33.27 2.43 -39.04
CA ARG A 706 -34.60 1.80 -39.01
C ARG A 706 -35.24 1.97 -37.63
N THR A 707 -36.57 1.88 -37.60
CA THR A 707 -37.31 1.67 -36.35
C THR A 707 -37.24 0.19 -35.95
N PHE A 708 -37.37 -0.08 -34.66
CA PHE A 708 -37.37 -1.43 -34.08
C PHE A 708 -38.69 -1.68 -33.37
N VAL A 709 -39.19 -2.91 -33.45
CA VAL A 709 -40.44 -3.35 -32.82
C VAL A 709 -40.17 -4.67 -32.11
N GLY A 710 -40.58 -4.76 -30.85
CA GLY A 710 -40.49 -5.96 -30.01
C GLY A 710 -39.09 -6.29 -29.47
N ASN A 711 -38.01 -6.05 -30.22
CA ASN A 711 -36.64 -6.27 -29.76
C ASN A 711 -35.58 -5.48 -30.55
N LEU A 712 -34.37 -5.43 -29.99
CA LEU A 712 -33.15 -5.03 -30.67
C LEU A 712 -32.01 -6.00 -30.32
N THR A 713 -31.36 -6.54 -31.36
CA THR A 713 -30.14 -7.36 -31.23
C THR A 713 -28.95 -6.60 -31.79
N ALA A 714 -27.84 -6.62 -31.06
CA ALA A 714 -26.54 -6.15 -31.54
C ALA A 714 -25.45 -7.19 -31.27
N THR A 715 -24.47 -7.27 -32.16
CA THR A 715 -23.27 -8.07 -31.94
C THR A 715 -22.27 -7.25 -31.14
N VAL A 716 -21.88 -7.75 -29.97
CA VAL A 716 -21.00 -7.08 -29.01
C VAL A 716 -19.70 -7.87 -28.89
N ASP A 717 -18.57 -7.19 -29.04
CA ASP A 717 -17.25 -7.79 -28.87
C ASP A 717 -17.00 -8.26 -27.42
N SER A 718 -15.96 -9.07 -27.22
CA SER A 718 -15.53 -9.49 -25.87
C SER A 718 -15.23 -8.27 -25.01
N HIS A 719 -15.69 -8.29 -23.75
CA HIS A 719 -15.51 -7.22 -22.77
C HIS A 719 -15.87 -5.82 -23.31
N ALA A 720 -16.96 -5.76 -24.06
CA ALA A 720 -17.45 -4.54 -24.69
C ALA A 720 -18.94 -4.35 -24.44
N CYS A 721 -19.44 -3.16 -24.77
CA CYS A 721 -20.86 -2.89 -24.72
C CYS A 721 -21.34 -2.09 -25.93
N LYS A 722 -22.66 -2.12 -26.14
CA LYS A 722 -23.39 -1.15 -26.96
C LYS A 722 -24.37 -0.41 -26.09
N MET A 723 -24.34 0.92 -26.13
CA MET A 723 -25.19 1.77 -25.31
C MET A 723 -26.12 2.58 -26.21
N TYR A 724 -27.42 2.47 -25.95
CA TYR A 724 -28.46 3.08 -26.75
C TYR A 724 -29.37 3.96 -25.91
N ILE A 725 -29.87 5.03 -26.53
CA ILE A 725 -31.10 5.69 -26.10
C ILE A 725 -32.22 5.28 -27.05
N PHE A 726 -33.30 4.73 -26.49
CA PHE A 726 -34.54 4.45 -27.19
C PHE A 726 -35.53 5.59 -26.97
N LYS A 727 -36.19 5.99 -28.06
CA LYS A 727 -37.32 6.92 -28.05
C LYS A 727 -38.47 6.30 -28.84
N SER A 728 -39.64 6.21 -28.22
CA SER A 728 -40.84 5.75 -28.92
C SER A 728 -41.22 6.71 -30.05
N VAL A 729 -41.59 6.14 -31.19
CA VAL A 729 -42.25 6.85 -32.27
C VAL A 729 -43.74 6.82 -31.93
N SER A 730 -44.25 7.96 -31.45
CA SER A 730 -45.68 8.16 -31.17
C SER A 730 -46.53 8.01 -32.41
#